data_AF-A0A3B9Q125-F1
#
_entry.id   AF-A0A3B9Q125-F1
#
_cell.length_a   1.000
_cell.length_b   1.000
_cell.length_c   1.000
_cell.angle_alpha   90.00
_cell.angle_beta   90.00
_cell.angle_gamma   90.00
#
_symmetry.space_group_name_H-M   'P 1'
#
loop_
_entity.id
_entity.type
_entity.pdbx_description
1 polymer ?
#
loop_
_entity_poly.entity_id
_entity_poly.type
_entity_poly.pdbx_seq_one_letter_code
_entity_poly.pdbx_strand_id
1 'polypeptide(L)'
;MRQFYAMEEPEPAFAAHLKAQLCQRHSELVPSSQKSHHSFLDMKRSLVQRMRTRPIMTMTTVILTLLFLTGIVYAVTRSVGFVPEIGFVKDVQSVLETPVVAKRQIMHTPTVEPTNDVNPSDTPVPVTTQNRDGITITVEQAVAEVNRLVIAYKITGLPPDIFSPERSQAVSGEQIEEPIPEQVRLPDGTYLNFMGGGNCEGAGDSVTSWVACRIIFSPLPEGLYDFTLEIHRLQNASPGELPEDWQIPIHLTPVSSSESSAPSELQEPDLHSQSIEGITLRLLKASQGPAQTAFQFGLEWEGQNNIVHHTAPITLQDDQGRYYILSGGLEPGNYSSDNPNFSTLSSLVTVPLNTSELLTFQLDWITMTAMGPTNLPFDPGKDAKPGQEWLLDEKINVGGFDLFFTKARLKKDLDGSITFEFDIEAPDGVVGVGLSSNADSFSTESGYDKGNGMLVSRITLPVLPVQPITFQVSEVLYKVNGPWEITWQPEPVNFLADLTVTPAPTRMPAATPTIASDNPLLSDLQALLKHAEADNPRGPGWVHQVMEIDLPESTNVLDTGDLPEQPLHTRVEAWYHLDEKGYVRTTVYIRKTPDGKFLSADIDNGIYHFSIPEGRGSIGEDIYLAKPSYDLNLLSTMNSYVMEGGMLRKESSVVDGISCQLYQATHPYDPPQLFYGEAASVRAVIYSACVDPVNGKVLQVQSQMEYEDGTSLTKGTTRFVSLEKVDVLPDEVRQLLEQIVMP
;
A
#
# COMPACT_ATOMS: atom_id res chain seq x y z
N MET A 1 6.19 -39.90 -10.71
CA MET A 1 4.86 -40.02 -10.08
C MET A 1 3.78 -39.60 -11.09
N ARG A 2 3.20 -40.52 -11.86
CA ARG A 2 2.16 -40.20 -12.89
C ARG A 2 1.09 -41.30 -12.97
N GLN A 3 0.58 -41.79 -11.84
CA GLN A 3 -0.41 -42.90 -11.87
C GLN A 3 -1.52 -42.86 -10.82
N PHE A 4 -1.71 -41.77 -10.08
CA PHE A 4 -2.90 -41.61 -9.24
C PHE A 4 -3.41 -40.19 -9.44
N TYR A 5 -4.74 -40.02 -9.49
CA TYR A 5 -5.51 -38.82 -9.89
C TYR A 5 -5.89 -38.74 -11.37
N ALA A 6 -6.88 -39.54 -11.74
CA ALA A 6 -7.85 -39.18 -12.78
C ALA A 6 -9.19 -39.85 -12.42
N MET A 7 -10.09 -39.10 -11.78
CA MET A 7 -11.53 -39.27 -11.93
C MET A 7 -12.15 -37.86 -11.93
N GLU A 8 -12.73 -37.48 -13.06
CA GLU A 8 -13.34 -36.15 -13.33
C GLU A 8 -14.64 -35.91 -12.54
N GLU A 9 -15.24 -36.93 -11.91
CA GLU A 9 -16.45 -36.78 -11.11
C GLU A 9 -16.32 -37.50 -9.76
N PRO A 10 -16.58 -36.83 -8.63
CA PRO A 10 -16.61 -37.48 -7.32
C PRO A 10 -17.75 -38.51 -7.28
N GLU A 11 -17.50 -39.62 -6.58
CA GLU A 11 -18.50 -40.69 -6.43
C GLU A 11 -19.82 -40.08 -5.89
N PRO A 12 -20.99 -40.37 -6.50
CA PRO A 12 -22.26 -39.71 -6.13
C PRO A 12 -22.61 -39.82 -4.64
N ALA A 13 -22.13 -40.87 -3.96
CA ALA A 13 -22.28 -41.06 -2.52
C ALA A 13 -21.51 -40.01 -1.71
N PHE A 14 -20.29 -39.64 -2.12
CA PHE A 14 -19.49 -38.60 -1.50
C PHE A 14 -20.14 -37.23 -1.70
N ALA A 15 -20.57 -36.91 -2.93
CA ALA A 15 -21.26 -35.65 -3.23
C ALA A 15 -22.57 -35.50 -2.43
N ALA A 16 -23.34 -36.59 -2.31
CA ALA A 16 -24.56 -36.60 -1.49
C ALA A 16 -24.26 -36.44 0.01
N HIS A 17 -23.20 -37.06 0.51
CA HIS A 17 -22.78 -36.93 1.91
C HIS A 17 -22.30 -35.51 2.23
N LEU A 18 -21.49 -34.92 1.35
CA LEU A 18 -21.01 -33.55 1.48
C LEU A 18 -22.18 -32.55 1.44
N LYS A 19 -23.13 -32.73 0.52
CA LYS A 19 -24.34 -31.91 0.46
C LYS A 19 -25.17 -32.00 1.73
N ALA A 20 -25.31 -33.19 2.31
CA ALA A 20 -26.04 -33.38 3.57
C ALA A 20 -25.34 -32.66 4.74
N GLN A 21 -24.00 -32.74 4.84
CA GLN A 21 -23.24 -32.03 5.87
C GLN A 21 -23.34 -30.51 5.73
N LEU A 22 -23.29 -29.99 4.50
CA LEU A 22 -23.43 -28.56 4.22
C LEU A 22 -24.82 -28.04 4.56
N CYS A 23 -25.88 -28.78 4.21
CA CYS A 23 -27.25 -28.41 4.59
C CYS A 23 -27.46 -28.43 6.12
N GLN A 24 -26.85 -29.39 6.82
CA GLN A 24 -26.90 -29.45 8.28
C GLN A 24 -26.21 -28.23 8.91
N ARG A 25 -24.99 -27.90 8.49
CA ARG A 25 -24.28 -26.71 8.98
C ARG A 25 -25.00 -25.40 8.67
N HIS A 26 -25.64 -25.30 7.51
CA HIS A 26 -26.42 -24.11 7.16
C HIS A 26 -27.63 -23.92 8.09
N SER A 27 -28.27 -25.01 8.52
CA SER A 27 -29.37 -24.94 9.48
C SER A 27 -28.94 -24.58 10.91
N GLU A 28 -27.67 -24.81 11.27
CA GLU A 28 -27.08 -24.44 12.56
C GLU A 28 -26.64 -22.96 12.60
N LEU A 29 -26.32 -22.37 11.45
CA LEU A 29 -25.77 -21.01 11.34
C LEU A 29 -26.82 -19.91 11.10
N VAL A 30 -28.07 -20.25 10.79
CA VAL A 30 -29.14 -19.25 10.59
C VAL A 30 -30.04 -19.19 11.82
N PRO A 31 -29.98 -18.14 12.66
CA PRO A 31 -30.89 -17.99 13.79
C PRO A 31 -32.32 -17.80 13.30
N SER A 32 -33.21 -18.74 13.65
CA SER A 32 -34.63 -18.68 13.32
C SER A 32 -35.30 -17.45 13.95
N SER A 33 -35.65 -16.45 13.13
CA SER A 33 -36.39 -15.27 13.60
C SER A 33 -37.83 -15.66 13.97
N GLN A 34 -38.04 -15.75 15.27
CA GLN A 34 -39.30 -16.08 15.90
C GLN A 34 -40.26 -14.88 15.81
N LYS A 35 -41.34 -15.06 15.04
CA LYS A 35 -42.45 -14.10 14.91
C LYS A 35 -43.07 -13.80 16.28
N SER A 36 -43.05 -12.55 16.72
CA SER A 36 -43.95 -12.07 17.76
C SER A 36 -45.10 -11.27 17.12
N HIS A 37 -46.29 -11.85 17.22
CA HIS A 37 -47.56 -11.17 16.99
C HIS A 37 -47.85 -10.31 18.21
N HIS A 38 -48.01 -8.99 18.04
CA HIS A 38 -48.83 -8.19 18.96
C HIS A 38 -49.66 -7.15 18.20
N SER A 39 -50.81 -6.88 18.79
CA SER A 39 -52.07 -6.48 18.17
C SER A 39 -52.30 -4.97 18.08
N PHE A 40 -52.99 -4.62 16.99
CA PHE A 40 -53.84 -3.46 16.70
C PHE A 40 -54.72 -2.97 17.89
N LEU A 41 -54.69 -1.67 18.24
CA LEU A 41 -55.80 -0.68 18.09
C LEU A 41 -55.64 0.62 18.92
N ASP A 42 -56.09 1.71 18.28
CA ASP A 42 -56.59 3.00 18.78
C ASP A 42 -55.66 3.99 19.53
N MET A 43 -55.41 5.17 18.93
CA MET A 43 -56.12 6.41 19.28
C MET A 43 -55.90 7.55 18.27
N LYS A 44 -56.96 8.34 18.06
CA LYS A 44 -57.21 9.37 17.03
C LYS A 44 -56.72 10.79 17.38
N ARG A 45 -56.64 11.63 16.32
CA ARG A 45 -56.72 13.14 16.22
C ARG A 45 -55.47 13.90 16.69
N SER A 46 -54.95 14.90 15.97
CA SER A 46 -55.65 16.10 15.47
C SER A 46 -54.89 16.80 14.34
N LEU A 47 -55.66 17.44 13.46
CA LEU A 47 -55.29 18.19 12.26
C LEU A 47 -55.20 19.69 12.59
N VAL A 48 -54.56 20.47 11.69
CA VAL A 48 -54.63 21.95 11.51
C VAL A 48 -53.45 22.76 12.08
N GLN A 49 -52.49 23.10 11.22
CA GLN A 49 -52.30 24.51 10.80
C GLN A 49 -51.36 24.64 9.57
N ARG A 50 -51.97 24.92 8.41
CA ARG A 50 -51.33 25.61 7.29
C ARG A 50 -51.10 27.07 7.69
N MET A 51 -49.90 27.61 7.47
CA MET A 51 -49.67 28.76 6.59
C MET A 51 -48.21 29.26 6.62
N ARG A 52 -47.74 29.65 5.42
CA ARG A 52 -46.62 30.56 5.10
C ARG A 52 -45.17 30.04 5.18
N THR A 53 -44.66 29.59 4.03
CA THR A 53 -43.23 29.68 3.69
C THR A 53 -43.05 29.92 2.17
N ARG A 54 -43.05 31.19 1.76
CA ARG A 54 -42.51 31.66 0.45
C ARG A 54 -41.20 32.48 0.56
N PRO A 55 -40.28 32.24 1.52
CA PRO A 55 -38.87 32.62 1.36
C PRO A 55 -37.91 31.43 1.20
N ILE A 56 -38.37 30.20 1.50
CA ILE A 56 -37.51 29.01 1.45
C ILE A 56 -37.16 28.68 0.00
N MET A 57 -38.14 28.62 -0.91
CA MET A 57 -37.90 28.30 -2.32
C MET A 57 -36.84 29.20 -2.97
N THR A 58 -36.92 30.53 -2.82
CA THR A 58 -35.94 31.46 -3.39
C THR A 58 -34.55 31.28 -2.79
N MET A 59 -34.46 30.99 -1.49
CA MET A 59 -33.18 30.70 -0.84
C MET A 59 -32.61 29.35 -1.30
N THR A 60 -33.46 28.34 -1.51
CA THR A 60 -33.04 27.04 -2.07
C THR A 60 -32.60 27.20 -3.52
N THR A 61 -33.27 28.01 -4.34
CA THR A 61 -32.85 28.27 -5.72
C THR A 61 -31.53 29.03 -5.75
N VAL A 62 -31.34 30.05 -4.90
CA VAL A 62 -30.05 30.77 -4.81
C VAL A 62 -28.94 29.84 -4.34
N ILE A 63 -29.18 28.99 -3.33
CA ILE A 63 -28.19 28.00 -2.85
C ILE A 63 -27.91 26.95 -3.93
N LEU A 64 -28.91 26.44 -4.64
CA LEU A 64 -28.73 25.51 -5.76
C LEU A 64 -27.98 26.14 -6.93
N THR A 65 -28.24 27.42 -7.22
CA THR A 65 -27.55 28.15 -8.29
C THR A 65 -26.12 28.47 -7.85
N LEU A 66 -25.88 28.77 -6.57
CA LEU A 66 -24.54 28.93 -6.00
C LEU A 66 -23.77 27.60 -6.04
N LEU A 67 -24.41 26.48 -5.67
CA LEU A 67 -23.83 25.13 -5.72
C LEU A 67 -23.52 24.70 -7.17
N PHE A 68 -24.40 25.02 -8.12
CA PHE A 68 -24.15 24.82 -9.56
C PHE A 68 -22.98 25.68 -10.04
N LEU A 69 -22.95 26.97 -9.69
CA LEU A 69 -21.86 27.87 -10.06
C LEU A 69 -20.52 27.45 -9.42
N THR A 70 -20.51 26.95 -8.18
CA THR A 70 -19.29 26.44 -7.54
C THR A 70 -18.83 25.10 -8.13
N GLY A 71 -19.75 24.25 -8.60
CA GLY A 71 -19.42 23.01 -9.31
C GLY A 71 -18.81 23.26 -10.70
N ILE A 72 -19.36 24.24 -11.43
CA ILE A 72 -18.83 24.69 -12.74
C ILE A 72 -17.41 25.28 -12.58
N VAL A 73 -17.19 26.11 -11.54
CA VAL A 73 -15.85 26.65 -11.25
C VAL A 73 -14.85 25.55 -10.88
N TYR A 74 -15.29 24.51 -10.16
CA TYR A 74 -14.44 23.38 -9.74
C TYR A 74 -13.93 22.52 -10.90
N ALA A 75 -14.74 22.29 -11.94
CA ALA A 75 -14.33 21.50 -13.11
C ALA A 75 -13.50 22.28 -14.13
N VAL A 76 -13.74 23.60 -14.26
CA VAL A 76 -13.12 24.45 -15.31
C VAL A 76 -11.80 25.10 -14.84
N THR A 77 -11.59 25.34 -13.54
CA THR A 77 -10.27 25.81 -13.04
C THR A 77 -9.20 24.71 -12.96
N ARG A 78 -9.54 23.46 -13.29
CA ARG A 78 -8.69 22.26 -13.16
C ARG A 78 -8.08 21.78 -14.49
N SER A 79 -8.24 22.54 -15.58
CA SER A 79 -8.09 22.01 -16.94
C SER A 79 -6.69 22.11 -17.58
N VAL A 80 -5.64 22.46 -16.82
CA VAL A 80 -4.27 22.47 -17.36
C VAL A 80 -3.31 21.97 -16.28
N GLY A 81 -2.39 21.05 -16.62
CA GLY A 81 -1.33 20.64 -15.68
C GLY A 81 -1.53 19.25 -15.08
N PHE A 82 -2.11 19.18 -13.89
CA PHE A 82 -2.24 17.95 -13.11
C PHE A 82 -3.61 17.86 -12.44
N VAL A 83 -4.22 16.69 -12.53
CA VAL A 83 -5.54 16.40 -11.98
C VAL A 83 -5.41 15.26 -10.96
N PRO A 84 -5.68 15.47 -9.65
CA PRO A 84 -5.73 14.37 -8.66
C PRO A 84 -6.62 13.22 -9.15
N GLU A 85 -6.27 11.96 -8.87
CA GLU A 85 -6.86 10.73 -9.46
C GLU A 85 -6.56 10.45 -10.95
N ILE A 86 -6.05 11.43 -11.71
CA ILE A 86 -5.82 11.29 -13.15
C ILE A 86 -4.34 11.42 -13.53
N GLY A 87 -3.57 12.30 -12.91
CA GLY A 87 -2.16 12.56 -13.25
C GLY A 87 -1.96 13.83 -14.08
N PHE A 88 -0.85 13.90 -14.81
CA PHE A 88 -0.54 15.04 -15.68
C PHE A 88 -1.40 15.00 -16.93
N VAL A 89 -2.00 16.13 -17.29
CA VAL A 89 -2.89 16.26 -18.45
C VAL A 89 -2.43 17.39 -19.35
N LYS A 90 -2.50 17.16 -20.67
CA LYS A 90 -2.17 18.15 -21.69
C LYS A 90 -3.31 18.24 -22.70
N ASP A 91 -3.61 19.45 -23.15
CA ASP A 91 -4.62 19.70 -24.19
C ASP A 91 -5.99 19.06 -23.87
N VAL A 92 -6.50 19.30 -22.67
CA VAL A 92 -7.78 18.76 -22.20
C VAL A 92 -8.92 19.27 -23.07
N GLN A 93 -9.64 18.35 -23.72
CA GLN A 93 -10.77 18.67 -24.59
C GLN A 93 -12.08 18.75 -23.82
N SER A 94 -12.30 17.80 -22.90
CA SER A 94 -13.51 17.74 -22.08
C SER A 94 -13.26 17.00 -20.77
N VAL A 95 -14.04 17.36 -19.75
CA VAL A 95 -13.93 16.82 -18.38
C VAL A 95 -15.28 16.46 -17.82
N LEU A 96 -15.28 15.51 -16.89
CA LEU A 96 -16.45 15.19 -16.09
C LEU A 96 -16.74 16.35 -15.11
N GLU A 97 -17.86 17.05 -15.30
CA GLU A 97 -18.20 18.24 -14.52
C GLU A 97 -18.60 17.91 -13.06
N THR A 98 -19.24 16.76 -12.87
CA THR A 98 -19.61 16.23 -11.56
C THR A 98 -19.47 14.71 -11.58
N PRO A 99 -19.01 14.06 -10.49
CA PRO A 99 -18.99 12.60 -10.40
C PRO A 99 -20.32 12.01 -10.86
N VAL A 100 -20.27 11.15 -11.88
CA VAL A 100 -21.48 10.58 -12.45
C VAL A 100 -21.86 9.36 -11.64
N VAL A 101 -23.05 9.44 -11.08
CA VAL A 101 -23.67 8.35 -10.35
C VAL A 101 -24.95 7.98 -11.11
N ALA A 102 -25.02 6.76 -11.64
CA ALA A 102 -25.95 6.38 -12.72
C ALA A 102 -27.35 5.89 -12.29
N LYS A 103 -28.36 6.18 -13.14
CA LYS A 103 -29.76 5.70 -13.07
C LYS A 103 -30.06 4.59 -14.09
N ARG A 104 -31.00 3.70 -13.76
CA ARG A 104 -31.56 2.63 -14.63
C ARG A 104 -32.58 3.19 -15.64
N GLN A 105 -32.50 2.75 -16.90
CA GLN A 105 -33.67 2.60 -17.77
C GLN A 105 -34.08 1.14 -17.81
N ILE A 106 -35.30 0.84 -17.34
CA ILE A 106 -35.91 -0.47 -17.52
C ILE A 106 -36.46 -0.52 -18.94
N MET A 107 -35.88 -1.35 -19.79
CA MET A 107 -36.44 -1.64 -21.10
C MET A 107 -37.68 -2.53 -20.90
N HIS A 108 -38.87 -1.92 -20.83
CA HIS A 108 -40.13 -2.65 -20.92
C HIS A 108 -40.46 -2.93 -22.38
N THR A 109 -40.71 -4.21 -22.69
CA THR A 109 -41.21 -4.70 -23.98
C THR A 109 -42.56 -4.04 -24.33
N PRO A 110 -42.80 -3.55 -25.55
CA PRO A 110 -44.04 -2.87 -25.89
C PRO A 110 -45.18 -3.87 -26.11
N THR A 111 -46.26 -3.74 -25.33
CA THR A 111 -47.58 -4.25 -25.70
C THR A 111 -48.44 -3.06 -26.13
N VAL A 112 -49.03 -3.17 -27.32
CA VAL A 112 -49.88 -2.18 -27.98
C VAL A 112 -51.26 -2.12 -27.30
N GLU A 113 -51.72 -0.93 -26.90
CA GLU A 113 -53.02 -0.31 -27.27
C GLU A 113 -53.21 1.08 -26.59
N PRO A 114 -54.11 1.96 -27.08
CA PRO A 114 -53.84 3.41 -27.15
C PRO A 114 -54.73 4.32 -26.27
N THR A 115 -54.29 5.58 -26.18
CA THR A 115 -55.01 6.88 -26.04
C THR A 115 -54.87 7.73 -24.76
N ASN A 116 -54.41 8.98 -25.04
CA ASN A 116 -54.76 10.30 -24.48
C ASN A 116 -53.98 10.91 -23.29
N ASP A 117 -53.11 11.87 -23.67
CA ASP A 117 -52.87 13.24 -23.16
C ASP A 117 -52.71 13.54 -21.65
N VAL A 118 -51.53 14.07 -21.24
CA VAL A 118 -51.23 15.50 -20.90
C VAL A 118 -49.92 15.63 -20.06
N ASN A 119 -48.96 16.42 -20.59
CA ASN A 119 -47.79 17.14 -20.02
C ASN A 119 -46.78 16.49 -19.03
N PRO A 120 -45.46 16.51 -19.35
CA PRO A 120 -44.39 16.39 -18.37
C PRO A 120 -44.02 17.76 -17.76
N SER A 121 -43.87 17.80 -16.44
CA SER A 121 -43.21 18.89 -15.73
C SER A 121 -41.81 18.42 -15.37
N ASP A 122 -40.81 18.94 -16.08
CA ASP A 122 -39.40 18.73 -15.76
C ASP A 122 -39.07 19.32 -14.39
N THR A 123 -38.58 18.45 -13.51
CA THR A 123 -37.80 18.84 -12.33
C THR A 123 -36.59 17.89 -12.28
N PRO A 124 -35.35 18.37 -12.45
CA PRO A 124 -34.18 17.52 -12.31
C PRO A 124 -33.92 17.26 -10.81
N VAL A 125 -33.93 15.98 -10.43
CA VAL A 125 -33.47 15.49 -9.12
C VAL A 125 -32.03 15.00 -9.31
N PRO A 126 -31.02 15.55 -8.59
CA PRO A 126 -29.62 15.13 -8.73
C PRO A 126 -29.28 13.93 -7.82
N VAL A 127 -28.25 13.20 -8.25
CA VAL A 127 -27.54 12.06 -7.63
C VAL A 127 -28.32 10.72 -7.61
N THR A 128 -27.75 9.65 -8.18
CA THR A 128 -28.24 8.27 -7.93
C THR A 128 -27.12 7.24 -8.00
N THR A 129 -26.84 6.59 -6.88
CA THR A 129 -25.96 5.42 -6.68
C THR A 129 -26.43 4.20 -7.49
N GLN A 130 -25.55 3.52 -8.24
CA GLN A 130 -25.79 2.10 -8.57
C GLN A 130 -25.30 1.27 -7.39
N ASN A 131 -26.21 1.00 -6.45
CA ASN A 131 -25.99 -0.02 -5.43
C ASN A 131 -26.59 -1.34 -5.95
N ARG A 132 -25.76 -2.32 -6.25
CA ARG A 132 -26.21 -3.70 -6.51
C ARG A 132 -25.65 -4.56 -5.39
N ASP A 133 -26.55 -5.17 -4.62
CA ASP A 133 -26.20 -6.10 -3.55
C ASP A 133 -25.21 -5.52 -2.51
N GLY A 134 -25.36 -4.23 -2.17
CA GLY A 134 -24.49 -3.53 -1.21
C GLY A 134 -23.27 -2.88 -1.84
N ILE A 135 -22.94 -3.20 -3.10
CA ILE A 135 -21.75 -2.72 -3.80
C ILE A 135 -22.08 -1.46 -4.59
N THR A 136 -21.23 -0.46 -4.47
CA THR A 136 -21.39 0.85 -5.13
C THR A 136 -20.18 1.17 -5.99
N ILE A 137 -20.40 1.48 -7.28
CA ILE A 137 -19.36 2.02 -8.18
C ILE A 137 -19.61 3.51 -8.40
N THR A 138 -18.57 4.31 -8.19
CA THR A 138 -18.56 5.77 -8.38
C THR A 138 -17.49 6.13 -9.39
N VAL A 139 -17.86 6.72 -10.52
CA VAL A 139 -16.87 7.33 -11.43
C VAL A 139 -16.55 8.70 -10.85
N GLU A 140 -15.37 8.79 -10.24
CA GLU A 140 -14.94 9.99 -9.54
C GLU A 140 -14.49 11.05 -10.54
N GLN A 141 -13.76 10.64 -11.59
CA GLN A 141 -13.27 11.54 -12.62
C GLN A 141 -13.16 10.86 -13.99
N ALA A 142 -13.38 11.63 -15.05
CA ALA A 142 -13.05 11.25 -16.42
C ALA A 142 -12.54 12.47 -17.17
N VAL A 143 -11.43 12.32 -17.89
CA VAL A 143 -10.76 13.39 -18.63
C VAL A 143 -10.44 12.89 -20.04
N ALA A 144 -10.91 13.64 -21.04
CA ALA A 144 -10.59 13.39 -22.44
C ALA A 144 -9.51 14.36 -22.93
N GLU A 145 -8.37 13.82 -23.29
CA GLU A 145 -7.24 14.50 -23.92
C GLU A 145 -7.23 14.20 -25.42
N VAL A 146 -6.44 14.97 -26.18
CA VAL A 146 -6.28 14.76 -27.64
C VAL A 146 -5.78 13.34 -27.97
N ASN A 147 -5.01 12.72 -27.08
CA ASN A 147 -4.32 11.45 -27.31
C ASN A 147 -4.82 10.28 -26.45
N ARG A 148 -5.72 10.50 -25.47
CA ARG A 148 -6.24 9.45 -24.60
C ARG A 148 -7.51 9.87 -23.86
N LEU A 149 -8.25 8.87 -23.35
CA LEU A 149 -9.30 9.04 -22.35
C LEU A 149 -8.85 8.39 -21.05
N VAL A 150 -8.86 9.12 -19.93
CA VAL A 150 -8.53 8.58 -18.61
C VAL A 150 -9.78 8.58 -17.74
N ILE A 151 -10.05 7.47 -17.05
CA ILE A 151 -11.19 7.31 -16.13
C ILE A 151 -10.67 6.81 -14.78
N ALA A 152 -11.07 7.49 -13.71
CA ALA A 152 -10.85 7.07 -12.33
C ALA A 152 -12.19 6.75 -11.67
N TYR A 153 -12.29 5.57 -11.05
CA TYR A 153 -13.52 5.12 -10.41
C TYR A 153 -13.23 4.35 -9.12
N LYS A 154 -14.15 4.44 -8.16
CA LYS A 154 -14.08 3.79 -6.84
C LYS A 154 -15.25 2.85 -6.63
N ILE A 155 -14.93 1.63 -6.20
CA ILE A 155 -15.87 0.59 -5.79
C ILE A 155 -15.86 0.54 -4.25
N THR A 156 -17.03 0.50 -3.63
CA THR A 156 -17.19 0.36 -2.17
C THR A 156 -18.24 -0.69 -1.83
N GLY A 157 -18.18 -1.23 -0.61
CA GLY A 157 -19.12 -2.25 -0.15
C GLY A 157 -18.76 -3.66 -0.61
N LEU A 158 -17.49 -3.88 -0.95
CA LEU A 158 -16.98 -5.20 -1.32
C LEU A 158 -16.89 -6.12 -0.08
N PRO A 159 -16.99 -7.45 -0.27
CA PRO A 159 -16.70 -8.39 0.80
C PRO A 159 -15.24 -8.25 1.30
N PRO A 160 -14.97 -8.33 2.62
CA PRO A 160 -13.62 -8.27 3.18
C PRO A 160 -12.66 -9.33 2.63
N ASP A 161 -13.18 -10.51 2.32
CA ASP A 161 -12.40 -11.66 1.86
C ASP A 161 -12.02 -11.60 0.38
N ILE A 162 -12.50 -10.60 -0.38
CA ILE A 162 -12.21 -10.48 -1.82
C ILE A 162 -10.72 -10.25 -2.12
N PHE A 163 -9.96 -9.74 -1.15
CA PHE A 163 -8.51 -9.54 -1.24
C PHE A 163 -7.69 -10.62 -0.52
N SER A 164 -8.31 -11.72 -0.09
CA SER A 164 -7.57 -12.80 0.59
C SER A 164 -6.47 -13.37 -0.32
N PRO A 165 -5.25 -13.61 0.21
CA PRO A 165 -4.16 -14.28 -0.52
C PRO A 165 -4.58 -15.62 -1.13
N GLU A 166 -5.50 -16.31 -0.47
CA GLU A 166 -6.04 -17.60 -0.91
C GLU A 166 -6.80 -17.49 -2.25
N ARG A 167 -7.48 -16.35 -2.48
CA ARG A 167 -8.18 -16.07 -3.75
C ARG A 167 -7.23 -15.61 -4.84
N SER A 168 -6.19 -14.85 -4.49
CA SER A 168 -5.17 -14.42 -5.45
C SER A 168 -4.42 -15.61 -6.05
N GLN A 169 -4.22 -16.67 -5.25
CA GLN A 169 -3.58 -17.91 -5.71
C GLN A 169 -4.51 -18.81 -6.54
N ALA A 170 -5.82 -18.86 -6.22
CA ALA A 170 -6.80 -19.69 -6.94
C ALA A 170 -7.00 -19.29 -8.42
N VAL A 171 -6.75 -18.01 -8.77
CA VAL A 171 -6.87 -17.49 -10.16
C VAL A 171 -5.65 -17.85 -11.02
N SER A 172 -4.54 -18.32 -10.43
CA SER A 172 -3.33 -18.68 -11.17
C SER A 172 -3.37 -20.08 -11.83
N GLY A 173 -4.37 -20.91 -11.48
CA GLY A 173 -4.58 -22.23 -12.08
C GLY A 173 -5.62 -22.19 -13.20
N GLU A 174 -5.14 -22.29 -14.45
CA GLU A 174 -5.91 -22.22 -15.71
C GLU A 174 -6.37 -20.81 -16.12
N GLN A 175 -5.54 -20.13 -16.93
CA GLN A 175 -5.95 -18.98 -17.74
C GLN A 175 -7.03 -19.40 -18.74
N ILE A 176 -8.29 -19.35 -18.31
CA ILE A 176 -9.37 -19.06 -19.25
C ILE A 176 -9.10 -17.63 -19.72
N GLU A 177 -9.07 -17.37 -21.03
CA GLU A 177 -9.00 -16.01 -21.59
C GLU A 177 -10.21 -15.23 -21.07
N GLU A 178 -10.05 -14.57 -19.92
CA GLU A 178 -11.07 -13.69 -19.39
C GLU A 178 -11.10 -12.42 -20.26
N PRO A 179 -12.29 -11.97 -20.69
CA PRO A 179 -12.40 -10.72 -21.44
C PRO A 179 -11.88 -9.56 -20.60
N ILE A 180 -11.29 -8.56 -21.26
CA ILE A 180 -10.84 -7.31 -20.61
C ILE A 180 -11.98 -6.79 -19.73
N PRO A 181 -11.80 -6.66 -18.40
CA PRO A 181 -12.90 -6.46 -17.48
C PRO A 181 -13.62 -5.13 -17.72
N GLU A 182 -12.88 -4.08 -18.11
CA GLU A 182 -13.41 -2.76 -18.42
C GLU A 182 -13.34 -2.40 -19.90
N GLN A 183 -14.45 -1.89 -20.44
CA GLN A 183 -14.55 -1.42 -21.82
C GLN A 183 -15.27 -0.08 -21.90
N VAL A 184 -14.91 0.75 -22.87
CA VAL A 184 -15.65 1.99 -23.15
C VAL A 184 -16.41 1.84 -24.45
N ARG A 185 -17.74 1.81 -24.35
CA ARG A 185 -18.65 1.76 -25.50
C ARG A 185 -19.10 3.15 -25.91
N LEU A 186 -18.91 3.49 -27.18
CA LEU A 186 -19.37 4.73 -27.79
C LEU A 186 -20.86 4.65 -28.20
N PRO A 187 -21.54 5.79 -28.45
CA PRO A 187 -22.95 5.83 -28.84
C PRO A 187 -23.26 5.10 -30.16
N ASP A 188 -22.26 4.94 -31.04
CA ASP A 188 -22.38 4.17 -32.29
C ASP A 188 -22.23 2.66 -32.09
N GLY A 189 -22.00 2.21 -30.84
CA GLY A 189 -21.80 0.82 -30.46
C GLY A 189 -20.37 0.30 -30.63
N THR A 190 -19.44 1.13 -31.10
CA THR A 190 -18.02 0.77 -31.17
C THR A 190 -17.34 0.90 -29.80
N TYR A 191 -16.17 0.29 -29.67
CA TYR A 191 -15.40 0.29 -28.42
C TYR A 191 -14.06 1.00 -28.60
N LEU A 192 -13.64 1.75 -27.59
CA LEU A 192 -12.29 2.31 -27.55
C LEU A 192 -11.27 1.23 -27.22
N ASN A 193 -10.09 1.31 -27.82
CA ASN A 193 -9.00 0.40 -27.48
C ASN A 193 -8.46 0.77 -26.09
N PHE A 194 -8.35 -0.23 -25.23
CA PHE A 194 -7.63 -0.14 -23.97
C PHE A 194 -6.15 0.11 -24.26
N MET A 195 -5.58 1.17 -23.67
CA MET A 195 -4.17 1.55 -23.88
C MET A 195 -3.31 1.21 -22.67
N GLY A 196 -3.89 1.04 -21.49
CA GLY A 196 -3.18 0.74 -20.25
C GLY A 196 -3.95 1.19 -19.02
N GLY A 197 -3.34 1.06 -17.85
CA GLY A 197 -4.02 1.22 -16.56
C GLY A 197 -4.44 -0.14 -15.99
N GLY A 198 -5.36 -0.13 -15.01
CA GLY A 198 -5.67 -1.32 -14.21
C GLY A 198 -4.85 -1.41 -12.91
N ASN A 199 -4.12 -0.35 -12.57
CA ASN A 199 -3.60 -0.15 -11.23
C ASN A 199 -4.80 0.17 -10.35
N CYS A 200 -5.39 -0.88 -9.82
CA CYS A 200 -6.44 -0.81 -8.84
C CYS A 200 -5.79 -0.96 -7.47
N GLU A 201 -5.95 0.05 -6.64
CA GLU A 201 -5.55 0.00 -5.24
C GLU A 201 -6.79 -0.32 -4.42
N GLY A 202 -6.66 -1.28 -3.51
CA GLY A 202 -7.75 -1.69 -2.66
C GLY A 202 -7.27 -1.82 -1.23
N ALA A 203 -8.10 -1.38 -0.30
CA ALA A 203 -7.94 -1.65 1.11
C ALA A 203 -9.27 -2.13 1.66
N GLY A 204 -9.21 -3.05 2.61
CA GLY A 204 -10.38 -3.52 3.30
C GLY A 204 -10.07 -4.05 4.68
N ASP A 205 -10.94 -3.75 5.63
CA ASP A 205 -11.03 -4.46 6.90
C ASP A 205 -12.30 -5.33 6.92
N SER A 206 -12.62 -5.94 8.06
CA SER A 206 -13.81 -6.78 8.18
C SER A 206 -15.14 -6.02 8.04
N VAL A 207 -15.13 -4.69 7.92
CA VAL A 207 -16.32 -3.82 7.97
C VAL A 207 -16.46 -2.94 6.73
N THR A 208 -15.35 -2.51 6.13
CA THR A 208 -15.30 -1.62 4.97
C THR A 208 -14.20 -2.07 4.01
N SER A 209 -14.59 -2.36 2.77
CA SER A 209 -13.67 -2.66 1.68
C SER A 209 -13.95 -1.78 0.48
N TRP A 210 -12.89 -1.32 -0.16
CA TRP A 210 -12.96 -0.49 -1.35
C TRP A 210 -11.85 -0.82 -2.34
N VAL A 211 -12.07 -0.48 -3.60
CA VAL A 211 -11.06 -0.49 -4.68
C VAL A 211 -11.18 0.83 -5.43
N ALA A 212 -10.08 1.52 -5.68
CA ALA A 212 -10.01 2.63 -6.61
C ALA A 212 -9.17 2.20 -7.82
N CYS A 213 -9.67 2.43 -9.02
CA CYS A 213 -9.04 2.01 -10.26
C CYS A 213 -8.84 3.20 -11.19
N ARG A 214 -7.69 3.22 -11.87
CA ARG A 214 -7.39 4.16 -12.96
C ARG A 214 -7.15 3.41 -14.26
N ILE A 215 -7.92 3.76 -15.29
CA ILE A 215 -7.89 3.10 -16.62
C ILE A 215 -7.70 4.12 -17.75
N ILE A 216 -6.99 3.73 -18.80
CA ILE A 216 -6.62 4.59 -19.93
C ILE A 216 -7.05 3.92 -21.25
N PHE A 217 -7.79 4.67 -22.06
CA PHE A 217 -8.24 4.26 -23.39
C PHE A 217 -7.70 5.21 -24.47
N SER A 218 -7.85 4.78 -25.72
CA SER A 218 -7.69 5.62 -26.91
C SER A 218 -8.53 6.91 -26.82
N PRO A 219 -8.12 7.99 -27.49
CA PRO A 219 -8.82 9.27 -27.40
C PRO A 219 -10.26 9.16 -27.89
N LEU A 220 -11.14 9.99 -27.32
CA LEU A 220 -12.50 10.11 -27.83
C LEU A 220 -12.49 10.71 -29.24
N PRO A 221 -13.36 10.25 -30.15
CA PRO A 221 -13.56 10.93 -31.43
C PRO A 221 -13.96 12.39 -31.24
N GLU A 222 -13.49 13.26 -32.13
CA GLU A 222 -13.77 14.70 -32.05
C GLU A 222 -15.27 14.99 -31.99
N GLY A 223 -15.68 15.83 -31.03
CA GLY A 223 -17.08 16.24 -30.85
C GLY A 223 -17.97 15.21 -30.14
N LEU A 224 -17.41 14.09 -29.68
CA LEU A 224 -18.11 13.06 -28.93
C LEU A 224 -17.83 13.23 -27.42
N TYR A 225 -18.89 13.39 -26.64
CA TYR A 225 -18.81 13.63 -25.20
C TYR A 225 -19.56 12.59 -24.36
N ASP A 226 -20.36 11.74 -24.99
CA ASP A 226 -21.15 10.70 -24.35
C ASP A 226 -20.52 9.33 -24.60
N PHE A 227 -20.30 8.53 -23.55
CA PHE A 227 -19.88 7.14 -23.67
C PHE A 227 -20.41 6.31 -22.49
N THR A 228 -20.28 4.99 -22.56
CA THR A 228 -20.62 4.09 -21.46
C THR A 228 -19.39 3.32 -21.02
N LEU A 229 -19.02 3.43 -19.74
CA LEU A 229 -18.07 2.53 -19.11
C LEU A 229 -18.80 1.22 -18.79
N GLU A 230 -18.34 0.11 -19.37
CA GLU A 230 -18.83 -1.23 -19.11
C GLU A 230 -17.81 -1.98 -18.24
N ILE A 231 -18.24 -2.52 -17.10
CA ILE A 231 -17.41 -3.37 -16.23
C ILE A 231 -18.09 -4.74 -16.15
N HIS A 232 -17.58 -5.70 -16.90
CA HIS A 232 -18.19 -7.03 -17.01
C HIS A 232 -18.10 -7.78 -15.68
N ARG A 233 -16.93 -7.75 -15.05
CA ARG A 233 -16.71 -8.37 -13.75
C ARG A 233 -15.80 -7.50 -12.91
N LEU A 234 -16.10 -7.41 -11.61
CA LEU A 234 -15.26 -6.72 -10.65
C LEU A 234 -13.97 -7.51 -10.41
N GLN A 235 -12.86 -6.81 -10.24
CA GLN A 235 -11.56 -7.42 -9.97
C GLN A 235 -11.64 -8.37 -8.76
N ASN A 236 -10.96 -9.53 -8.86
CA ASN A 236 -10.92 -10.60 -7.85
C ASN A 236 -12.26 -11.29 -7.52
N ALA A 237 -13.36 -10.93 -8.18
CA ALA A 237 -14.63 -11.64 -8.05
C ALA A 237 -14.65 -12.89 -8.94
N SER A 238 -15.20 -13.99 -8.44
CA SER A 238 -15.49 -15.17 -9.26
C SER A 238 -16.75 -14.97 -10.13
N PRO A 239 -16.90 -15.70 -11.25
CA PRO A 239 -18.11 -15.65 -12.07
C PRO A 239 -19.40 -15.81 -11.24
N GLY A 240 -20.29 -14.82 -11.32
CA GLY A 240 -21.58 -14.80 -10.62
C GLY A 240 -21.53 -14.62 -9.09
N GLU A 241 -20.36 -14.38 -8.52
CA GLU A 241 -20.20 -14.12 -7.08
C GLU A 241 -20.71 -12.73 -6.70
N LEU A 242 -20.26 -11.72 -7.45
CA LEU A 242 -20.67 -10.34 -7.30
C LEU A 242 -21.51 -9.91 -8.52
N PRO A 243 -22.26 -8.79 -8.43
CA PRO A 243 -22.99 -8.28 -9.58
C PRO A 243 -22.05 -8.05 -10.77
N GLU A 244 -22.44 -8.60 -11.92
CA GLU A 244 -21.72 -8.49 -13.19
C GLU A 244 -22.43 -7.51 -14.15
N ASP A 245 -21.74 -7.16 -15.24
CA ASP A 245 -22.21 -6.32 -16.34
C ASP A 245 -22.70 -4.94 -15.92
N TRP A 246 -21.85 -4.20 -15.22
CA TRP A 246 -22.10 -2.81 -14.88
C TRP A 246 -22.03 -1.95 -16.14
N GLN A 247 -23.00 -1.07 -16.33
CA GLN A 247 -23.01 -0.08 -17.40
C GLN A 247 -23.22 1.30 -16.79
N ILE A 248 -22.22 2.16 -16.98
CA ILE A 248 -22.16 3.48 -16.36
C ILE A 248 -22.08 4.52 -17.49
N PRO A 249 -23.22 5.13 -17.89
CA PRO A 249 -23.22 6.19 -18.88
C PRO A 249 -22.52 7.42 -18.32
N ILE A 250 -21.62 8.02 -19.09
CA ILE A 250 -20.81 9.19 -18.73
C ILE A 250 -20.99 10.24 -19.81
N HIS A 251 -21.19 11.48 -19.37
CA HIS A 251 -21.24 12.67 -20.22
C HIS A 251 -20.14 13.64 -19.79
N LEU A 252 -19.29 14.05 -20.73
CA LEU A 252 -18.24 15.05 -20.49
C LEU A 252 -18.71 16.44 -20.91
N THR A 253 -18.29 17.46 -20.16
CA THR A 253 -18.52 18.85 -20.52
C THR A 253 -17.28 19.36 -21.27
N PRO A 254 -17.43 19.96 -22.47
CA PRO A 254 -16.32 20.55 -23.21
C PRO A 254 -15.68 21.70 -22.41
N VAL A 255 -14.35 21.78 -22.39
CA VAL A 255 -13.65 22.88 -21.74
C VAL A 255 -13.74 24.11 -22.64
N SER A 256 -14.48 25.15 -22.22
CA SER A 256 -14.60 26.38 -23.01
C SER A 256 -13.32 27.23 -22.90
N SER A 257 -12.73 27.58 -24.04
CA SER A 257 -11.45 28.30 -24.13
C SER A 257 -11.47 29.75 -23.60
N SER A 258 -12.62 30.26 -23.17
CA SER A 258 -12.84 31.66 -22.77
C SER A 258 -12.80 31.94 -21.26
N GLU A 259 -12.60 30.92 -20.41
CA GLU A 259 -12.47 31.09 -18.94
C GLU A 259 -11.05 30.77 -18.46
N SER A 260 -10.05 31.14 -19.27
CA SER A 260 -8.61 31.03 -18.97
C SER A 260 -8.16 32.09 -17.94
N SER A 261 -8.71 32.00 -16.74
CA SER A 261 -8.10 32.52 -15.52
C SER A 261 -7.94 31.37 -14.52
N ALA A 262 -7.52 30.20 -15.02
CA ALA A 262 -7.24 29.02 -14.22
C ALA A 262 -5.87 29.14 -13.54
N PRO A 263 -5.72 28.75 -12.26
CA PRO A 263 -4.41 28.63 -11.65
C PRO A 263 -3.64 27.45 -12.28
N SER A 264 -2.38 27.73 -12.65
CA SER A 264 -1.30 26.79 -13.00
C SER A 264 -1.37 26.05 -14.34
N GLU A 265 -0.63 26.58 -15.31
CA GLU A 265 -0.27 25.90 -16.55
C GLU A 265 0.75 24.77 -16.27
N LEU A 266 0.68 23.67 -17.03
CA LEU A 266 1.70 22.62 -17.01
C LEU A 266 3.06 23.24 -17.35
N GLN A 267 3.99 23.26 -16.41
CA GLN A 267 5.36 23.67 -16.69
C GLN A 267 6.16 22.47 -17.19
N GLU A 268 6.91 22.64 -18.28
CA GLU A 268 7.91 21.70 -18.77
C GLU A 268 9.30 22.35 -18.59
N PRO A 269 9.82 22.48 -17.36
CA PRO A 269 10.97 23.34 -17.08
C PRO A 269 12.29 22.81 -17.65
N ASP A 270 12.38 21.51 -17.99
CA ASP A 270 13.57 20.79 -18.49
C ASP A 270 14.86 21.13 -17.69
N LEU A 271 14.70 21.20 -16.38
CA LEU A 271 15.81 21.39 -15.46
C LEU A 271 16.50 20.05 -15.24
N HIS A 272 17.82 20.08 -15.10
CA HIS A 272 18.62 18.87 -14.95
C HIS A 272 19.76 19.10 -13.96
N SER A 273 20.14 18.01 -13.28
CA SER A 273 21.31 18.00 -12.40
C SER A 273 22.61 18.03 -13.20
N GLN A 274 23.73 18.15 -12.51
CA GLN A 274 25.01 17.74 -13.10
C GLN A 274 24.98 16.23 -13.38
N SER A 275 25.73 15.80 -14.41
CA SER A 275 25.94 14.38 -14.70
C SER A 275 27.00 13.82 -13.77
N ILE A 276 26.66 12.76 -13.05
CA ILE A 276 27.57 12.01 -12.15
C ILE A 276 27.62 10.59 -12.69
N GLU A 277 28.82 10.13 -13.05
CA GLU A 277 29.04 8.82 -13.69
C GLU A 277 28.15 8.57 -14.92
N GLY A 278 27.87 9.63 -15.68
CA GLY A 278 27.03 9.57 -16.88
C GLY A 278 25.53 9.58 -16.57
N ILE A 279 25.11 9.64 -15.31
CA ILE A 279 23.70 9.67 -14.90
C ILE A 279 23.28 11.11 -14.60
N THR A 280 22.13 11.53 -15.11
CA THR A 280 21.53 12.86 -14.93
C THR A 280 20.09 12.74 -14.50
N LEU A 281 19.72 13.44 -13.42
CA LEU A 281 18.32 13.63 -13.01
C LEU A 281 17.72 14.80 -13.78
N ARG A 282 16.47 14.66 -14.22
CA ARG A 282 15.70 15.71 -14.92
C ARG A 282 14.36 15.95 -14.25
N LEU A 283 13.98 17.22 -14.09
CA LEU A 283 12.62 17.64 -13.79
C LEU A 283 11.92 17.94 -15.12
N LEU A 284 11.05 17.03 -15.52
CA LEU A 284 10.37 17.05 -16.82
C LEU A 284 9.10 17.88 -16.80
N LYS A 285 8.31 17.74 -15.72
CA LYS A 285 7.04 18.45 -15.56
C LYS A 285 6.88 18.94 -14.12
N ALA A 286 6.26 20.10 -13.97
CA ALA A 286 5.76 20.61 -12.71
C ALA A 286 4.36 21.21 -12.92
N SER A 287 3.45 20.98 -11.99
CA SER A 287 2.13 21.60 -12.01
C SER A 287 1.76 21.99 -10.59
N GLN A 288 1.69 23.31 -10.35
CA GLN A 288 1.13 23.83 -9.11
C GLN A 288 -0.41 23.70 -9.14
N GLY A 289 -1.05 23.62 -7.99
CA GLY A 289 -2.49 23.45 -7.91
C GLY A 289 -2.99 23.79 -6.51
N PRO A 290 -4.28 24.13 -6.36
CA PRO A 290 -4.82 24.60 -5.09
C PRO A 290 -4.86 23.51 -4.00
N ALA A 291 -4.86 22.24 -4.39
CA ALA A 291 -4.85 21.09 -3.47
C ALA A 291 -3.45 20.49 -3.29
N GLN A 292 -2.60 20.53 -4.32
CA GLN A 292 -1.26 19.96 -4.31
C GLN A 292 -0.41 20.50 -5.46
N THR A 293 0.90 20.35 -5.35
CA THR A 293 1.85 20.53 -6.45
C THR A 293 2.39 19.18 -6.89
N ALA A 294 2.42 18.92 -8.19
CA ALA A 294 2.88 17.66 -8.76
C ALA A 294 4.17 17.85 -9.58
N PHE A 295 5.00 16.81 -9.58
CA PHE A 295 6.28 16.75 -10.30
C PHE A 295 6.42 15.44 -11.07
N GLN A 296 7.05 15.51 -12.24
CA GLN A 296 7.47 14.35 -13.01
C GLN A 296 8.97 14.42 -13.23
N PHE A 297 9.69 13.42 -12.74
CA PHE A 297 11.13 13.30 -12.94
C PHE A 297 11.45 12.28 -14.03
N GLY A 298 12.67 12.36 -14.56
CA GLY A 298 13.28 11.34 -15.39
C GLY A 298 14.76 11.17 -15.05
N LEU A 299 15.27 9.98 -15.32
CA LEU A 299 16.69 9.66 -15.27
C LEU A 299 17.18 9.41 -16.70
N GLU A 300 18.30 10.01 -17.02
CA GLU A 300 19.06 9.77 -18.24
C GLU A 300 20.43 9.22 -17.86
N TRP A 301 20.93 8.22 -18.58
CA TRP A 301 22.25 7.64 -18.31
C TRP A 301 23.06 7.37 -19.58
N GLU A 302 24.37 7.21 -19.40
CA GLU A 302 25.29 6.78 -20.46
C GLU A 302 25.58 5.27 -20.38
N GLY A 303 26.07 4.71 -21.50
CA GLY A 303 26.36 3.29 -21.63
C GLY A 303 25.25 2.50 -22.32
N GLN A 304 25.53 1.28 -22.72
CA GLN A 304 24.55 0.36 -23.30
C GLN A 304 24.22 -0.72 -22.28
N ASN A 305 23.00 -1.26 -22.35
CA ASN A 305 22.55 -2.39 -21.52
C ASN A 305 22.55 -2.12 -20.00
N ASN A 306 22.45 -0.85 -19.63
CA ASN A 306 22.23 -0.44 -18.24
C ASN A 306 20.76 -0.05 -18.09
N ILE A 307 20.15 -0.42 -16.96
CA ILE A 307 18.80 0.01 -16.59
C ILE A 307 18.79 0.47 -15.13
N VAL A 308 17.85 1.35 -14.77
CA VAL A 308 17.66 1.77 -13.39
C VAL A 308 16.88 0.68 -12.66
N HIS A 309 17.45 0.12 -11.60
CA HIS A 309 16.78 -0.89 -10.79
C HIS A 309 15.87 -0.23 -9.73
N HIS A 310 16.45 0.64 -8.91
CA HIS A 310 15.72 1.46 -7.94
C HIS A 310 16.58 2.68 -7.54
N THR A 311 15.97 3.63 -6.85
CA THR A 311 16.62 4.90 -6.47
C THR A 311 16.44 5.17 -4.98
N ALA A 312 17.29 6.05 -4.43
CA ALA A 312 16.95 6.75 -3.20
C ALA A 312 15.62 7.52 -3.39
N PRO A 313 14.90 7.85 -2.31
CA PRO A 313 13.82 8.82 -2.35
C PRO A 313 14.33 10.16 -2.85
N ILE A 314 13.56 10.83 -3.70
CA ILE A 314 13.80 12.24 -4.02
C ILE A 314 13.32 13.05 -2.82
N THR A 315 14.16 13.95 -2.33
CA THR A 315 13.79 14.90 -1.28
C THR A 315 13.58 16.29 -1.87
N LEU A 316 12.77 17.12 -1.20
CA LEU A 316 12.53 18.50 -1.57
C LEU A 316 12.80 19.40 -0.36
N GLN A 317 13.68 20.37 -0.49
CA GLN A 317 14.03 21.31 0.58
C GLN A 317 13.89 22.76 0.14
N ASP A 318 13.61 23.67 1.07
CA ASP A 318 13.80 25.11 0.86
C ASP A 318 15.24 25.57 1.16
N ASP A 319 15.48 26.88 1.02
CA ASP A 319 16.76 27.53 1.31
C ASP A 319 17.14 27.55 2.80
N GLN A 320 16.21 27.17 3.69
CA GLN A 320 16.43 26.99 5.13
C GLN A 320 16.75 25.52 5.48
N GLY A 321 16.70 24.62 4.51
CA GLY A 321 16.92 23.18 4.69
C GLY A 321 15.72 22.44 5.27
N ARG A 322 14.52 23.02 5.23
CA ARG A 322 13.30 22.34 5.67
C ARG A 322 12.76 21.45 4.56
N TYR A 323 12.39 20.23 4.90
CA TYR A 323 11.84 19.23 4.00
C TYR A 323 10.36 19.48 3.71
N TYR A 324 10.00 19.40 2.43
CA TYR A 324 8.62 19.23 1.99
C TYR A 324 8.36 17.74 1.81
N ILE A 325 7.19 17.30 2.26
CA ILE A 325 6.78 15.90 2.13
C ILE A 325 6.40 15.64 0.69
N LEU A 326 7.15 14.76 0.02
CA LEU A 326 6.80 14.21 -1.28
C LEU A 326 6.10 12.86 -1.06
N SER A 327 4.97 12.66 -1.72
CA SER A 327 4.27 11.37 -1.78
C SER A 327 4.26 10.86 -3.22
N GLY A 328 4.08 9.54 -3.37
CA GLY A 328 3.86 8.94 -4.68
C GLY A 328 2.62 9.54 -5.35
N GLY A 329 2.77 9.97 -6.59
CA GLY A 329 1.67 10.34 -7.48
C GLY A 329 1.24 9.17 -8.36
N LEU A 330 0.24 9.43 -9.20
CA LEU A 330 -0.48 8.37 -9.93
C LEU A 330 0.12 7.99 -11.27
N GLU A 331 1.02 8.81 -11.83
CA GLU A 331 1.74 8.45 -13.05
C GLU A 331 2.91 7.54 -12.72
N PRO A 332 2.93 6.28 -13.21
CA PRO A 332 4.07 5.40 -13.03
C PRO A 332 5.25 5.86 -13.89
N GLY A 333 6.45 5.48 -13.47
CA GLY A 333 7.65 5.57 -14.30
C GLY A 333 7.58 4.64 -15.51
N ASN A 334 8.19 5.05 -16.62
CA ASN A 334 8.22 4.28 -17.86
C ASN A 334 9.56 4.47 -18.58
N TYR A 335 10.10 3.36 -19.09
CA TYR A 335 11.23 3.39 -20.02
C TYR A 335 10.80 3.99 -21.36
N SER A 336 11.64 4.84 -21.92
CA SER A 336 11.39 5.39 -23.24
C SER A 336 11.66 4.35 -24.32
N SER A 337 10.71 4.17 -25.24
CA SER A 337 10.91 3.37 -26.46
C SER A 337 11.89 4.03 -27.43
N ASP A 338 12.00 5.35 -27.37
CA ASP A 338 12.75 6.17 -28.32
C ASP A 338 14.19 6.40 -27.85
N ASN A 339 14.40 6.38 -26.53
CA ASN A 339 15.71 6.46 -25.90
C ASN A 339 15.88 5.33 -24.86
N PRO A 340 16.64 4.26 -25.17
CA PRO A 340 16.82 3.13 -24.26
C PRO A 340 17.54 3.49 -22.97
N ASN A 341 18.20 4.65 -22.90
CA ASN A 341 18.92 5.13 -21.73
C ASN A 341 18.17 6.24 -20.98
N PHE A 342 16.85 6.25 -21.11
CA PHE A 342 16.00 7.21 -20.44
C PHE A 342 14.77 6.51 -19.86
N SER A 343 14.44 6.88 -18.62
CA SER A 343 13.23 6.42 -17.95
C SER A 343 12.59 7.58 -17.18
N THR A 344 11.27 7.74 -17.30
CA THR A 344 10.54 8.58 -16.36
C THR A 344 10.42 7.86 -15.03
N LEU A 345 10.49 8.59 -13.92
CA LEU A 345 10.21 8.05 -12.59
C LEU A 345 8.70 8.08 -12.31
N SER A 346 8.25 7.54 -11.18
CA SER A 346 6.87 7.81 -10.76
C SER A 346 6.71 9.30 -10.47
N SER A 347 5.55 9.86 -10.80
CA SER A 347 5.21 11.23 -10.40
C SER A 347 5.24 11.36 -8.88
N LEU A 348 5.54 12.56 -8.40
CA LEU A 348 5.55 12.91 -6.98
C LEU A 348 4.61 14.08 -6.73
N VAL A 349 3.96 14.11 -5.58
CA VAL A 349 3.07 15.20 -5.17
C VAL A 349 3.46 15.72 -3.79
N THR A 350 3.26 17.01 -3.60
CA THR A 350 3.40 17.68 -2.30
C THR A 350 2.27 18.66 -2.09
N VAL A 351 2.21 19.24 -0.91
CA VAL A 351 1.24 20.27 -0.52
C VAL A 351 1.28 21.47 -1.49
N PRO A 352 0.24 22.30 -1.57
CA PRO A 352 0.25 23.46 -2.45
C PRO A 352 1.47 24.37 -2.19
N LEU A 353 2.28 24.59 -3.22
CA LEU A 353 3.44 25.48 -3.13
C LEU A 353 3.02 26.87 -3.57
N ASN A 354 2.86 27.76 -2.59
CA ASN A 354 2.54 29.18 -2.76
C ASN A 354 3.75 30.09 -2.53
N THR A 355 4.95 29.52 -2.57
CA THR A 355 6.20 30.23 -2.34
C THR A 355 6.85 30.62 -3.66
N SER A 356 7.66 31.67 -3.63
CA SER A 356 8.60 32.01 -4.70
C SER A 356 10.04 31.73 -4.29
N GLU A 357 10.22 31.05 -3.16
CA GLU A 357 11.52 30.60 -2.65
C GLU A 357 12.11 29.54 -3.57
N LEU A 358 13.44 29.49 -3.58
CA LEU A 358 14.15 28.46 -4.32
C LEU A 358 14.02 27.13 -3.59
N LEU A 359 13.59 26.10 -4.29
CA LEU A 359 13.48 24.76 -3.78
C LEU A 359 14.52 23.85 -4.43
N THR A 360 15.10 22.94 -3.64
CA THR A 360 16.11 22.00 -4.09
C THR A 360 15.56 20.58 -4.01
N PHE A 361 15.53 19.91 -5.15
CA PHE A 361 15.35 18.46 -5.22
C PHE A 361 16.70 17.77 -5.11
N GLN A 362 16.78 16.72 -4.31
CA GLN A 362 18.00 15.94 -4.15
C GLN A 362 17.71 14.44 -4.24
N LEU A 363 18.57 13.73 -4.98
CA LEU A 363 18.60 12.27 -5.08
C LEU A 363 20.01 11.79 -4.70
N ASP A 364 20.12 10.95 -3.67
CA ASP A 364 21.42 10.63 -3.06
C ASP A 364 22.14 9.43 -3.66
N TRP A 365 21.41 8.46 -4.19
CA TRP A 365 22.00 7.25 -4.76
C TRP A 365 21.02 6.57 -5.72
N ILE A 366 21.55 5.81 -6.66
CA ILE A 366 20.79 5.02 -7.63
C ILE A 366 21.42 3.63 -7.69
N THR A 367 20.61 2.58 -7.67
CA THR A 367 21.06 1.23 -8.00
C THR A 367 20.74 0.96 -9.46
N MET A 368 21.79 0.66 -10.20
CA MET A 368 21.76 0.35 -11.63
C MET A 368 21.93 -1.16 -11.81
N THR A 369 21.35 -1.68 -12.90
CA THR A 369 21.60 -3.03 -13.37
C THR A 369 22.40 -2.97 -14.66
N ALA A 370 23.58 -3.58 -14.69
CA ALA A 370 24.36 -3.79 -15.90
C ALA A 370 24.08 -5.20 -16.45
N MET A 371 23.52 -5.28 -17.65
CA MET A 371 23.26 -6.55 -18.32
C MET A 371 24.45 -6.97 -19.18
N GLY A 372 24.72 -8.27 -19.24
CA GLY A 372 25.83 -8.80 -20.04
C GLY A 372 25.97 -10.29 -19.86
N PRO A 373 24.96 -11.08 -20.26
CA PRO A 373 24.85 -12.48 -19.88
C PRO A 373 26.13 -13.26 -20.19
N THR A 374 26.75 -13.82 -19.16
CA THR A 374 27.96 -14.63 -19.30
C THR A 374 27.73 -16.00 -18.67
N ASN A 375 28.29 -17.03 -19.31
CA ASN A 375 28.16 -18.40 -18.84
C ASN A 375 29.16 -18.68 -17.72
N LEU A 376 28.66 -19.21 -16.61
CA LEU A 376 29.42 -19.78 -15.52
C LEU A 376 29.25 -21.31 -15.55
N PRO A 377 30.19 -22.05 -16.15
CA PRO A 377 30.15 -23.50 -16.13
C PRO A 377 30.40 -24.01 -14.70
N PHE A 378 29.58 -24.95 -14.24
CA PHE A 378 29.72 -25.54 -12.92
C PHE A 378 29.41 -27.04 -12.97
N ASP A 379 30.34 -27.85 -12.45
CA ASP A 379 30.15 -29.29 -12.32
C ASP A 379 30.11 -29.68 -10.85
N PRO A 380 28.92 -29.94 -10.27
CA PRO A 380 28.82 -30.43 -8.90
C PRO A 380 29.37 -31.85 -8.74
N GLY A 381 29.57 -32.58 -9.85
CA GLY A 381 29.92 -33.99 -9.86
C GLY A 381 28.70 -34.90 -9.78
N LYS A 382 28.89 -36.19 -10.07
CA LYS A 382 27.80 -37.18 -10.22
C LYS A 382 27.06 -37.53 -8.93
N ASP A 383 27.68 -37.30 -7.78
CA ASP A 383 27.18 -37.70 -6.46
C ASP A 383 27.19 -36.52 -5.48
N ALA A 384 26.90 -35.31 -5.94
CA ALA A 384 26.89 -34.13 -5.07
C ALA A 384 25.84 -34.28 -3.96
N LYS A 385 26.23 -33.89 -2.74
CA LYS A 385 25.38 -34.01 -1.55
C LYS A 385 25.20 -32.66 -0.88
N PRO A 386 24.01 -32.38 -0.29
CA PRO A 386 23.84 -31.22 0.57
C PRO A 386 24.93 -31.15 1.64
N GLY A 387 25.44 -29.93 1.89
CA GLY A 387 26.59 -29.65 2.74
C GLY A 387 27.95 -29.74 2.03
N GLN A 388 27.99 -30.15 0.75
CA GLN A 388 29.22 -30.15 -0.03
C GLN A 388 29.59 -28.73 -0.46
N GLU A 389 30.90 -28.47 -0.51
CA GLU A 389 31.48 -27.21 -0.96
C GLU A 389 32.52 -27.47 -2.06
N TRP A 390 32.67 -26.51 -2.97
CA TRP A 390 33.67 -26.51 -4.03
C TRP A 390 34.44 -25.20 -3.98
N LEU A 391 35.78 -25.27 -4.04
CA LEU A 391 36.60 -24.10 -4.31
C LEU A 391 36.56 -23.81 -5.80
N LEU A 392 36.35 -22.55 -6.14
CA LEU A 392 36.29 -22.05 -7.50
C LEU A 392 37.46 -21.08 -7.74
N ASP A 393 37.89 -20.97 -8.99
CA ASP A 393 38.87 -19.98 -9.46
C ASP A 393 38.35 -19.39 -10.78
N GLU A 394 37.06 -19.05 -10.79
CA GLU A 394 36.36 -18.64 -12.00
C GLU A 394 36.24 -17.12 -12.05
N LYS A 395 36.88 -16.51 -13.06
CA LYS A 395 36.83 -15.07 -13.32
C LYS A 395 36.00 -14.81 -14.56
N ILE A 396 34.97 -13.99 -14.39
CA ILE A 396 34.09 -13.60 -15.49
C ILE A 396 33.95 -12.08 -15.52
N ASN A 397 33.71 -11.53 -16.71
CA ASN A 397 33.37 -10.11 -16.86
C ASN A 397 31.91 -10.01 -17.30
N VAL A 398 31.08 -9.33 -16.52
CA VAL A 398 29.64 -9.16 -16.77
C VAL A 398 29.32 -7.69 -16.67
N GLY A 399 28.75 -7.11 -17.74
CA GLY A 399 28.38 -5.71 -17.76
C GLY A 399 29.56 -4.75 -17.51
N GLY A 400 30.80 -5.17 -17.79
CA GLY A 400 32.01 -4.40 -17.51
C GLY A 400 32.62 -4.62 -16.11
N PHE A 401 31.97 -5.39 -15.23
CA PHE A 401 32.48 -5.72 -13.90
C PHE A 401 33.23 -7.04 -13.91
N ASP A 402 34.43 -7.05 -13.35
CA ASP A 402 35.21 -8.28 -13.11
C ASP A 402 34.73 -8.94 -11.82
N LEU A 403 34.09 -10.10 -11.95
CA LEU A 403 33.58 -10.91 -10.84
C LEU A 403 34.48 -12.14 -10.66
N PHE A 404 34.79 -12.46 -9.40
CA PHE A 404 35.57 -13.64 -9.07
C PHE A 404 34.80 -14.58 -8.15
N PHE A 405 34.37 -15.70 -8.71
CA PHE A 405 33.67 -16.76 -7.99
C PHE A 405 34.71 -17.63 -7.30
N THR A 406 34.70 -17.64 -5.97
CA THR A 406 35.74 -18.29 -5.15
C THR A 406 35.26 -19.58 -4.51
N LYS A 407 33.96 -19.73 -4.32
CA LYS A 407 33.39 -20.90 -3.66
C LYS A 407 31.94 -21.14 -4.10
N ALA A 408 31.56 -22.41 -4.17
CA ALA A 408 30.17 -22.83 -4.26
C ALA A 408 29.82 -23.75 -3.09
N ARG A 409 28.57 -23.72 -2.65
CA ARG A 409 28.02 -24.61 -1.62
C ARG A 409 26.69 -25.16 -2.08
N LEU A 410 26.42 -26.41 -1.74
CA LEU A 410 25.14 -27.05 -1.99
C LEU A 410 24.34 -27.14 -0.70
N LYS A 411 23.22 -26.42 -0.65
CA LYS A 411 22.26 -26.47 0.43
C LYS A 411 21.04 -27.25 -0.02
N LYS A 412 20.40 -27.90 0.95
CA LYS A 412 19.08 -28.49 0.76
C LYS A 412 18.15 -27.72 1.66
N ASP A 413 17.16 -27.11 1.06
CA ASP A 413 16.13 -26.41 1.79
C ASP A 413 15.13 -27.42 2.33
N LEU A 414 14.30 -27.00 3.29
CA LEU A 414 13.48 -27.91 4.06
C LEU A 414 12.30 -28.47 3.26
N ASP A 415 11.82 -27.74 2.26
CA ASP A 415 10.84 -28.21 1.27
C ASP A 415 11.43 -29.27 0.32
N GLY A 416 12.74 -29.52 0.43
CA GLY A 416 13.48 -30.47 -0.38
C GLY A 416 14.13 -29.87 -1.62
N SER A 417 13.93 -28.58 -1.90
CA SER A 417 14.63 -27.90 -2.98
C SER A 417 16.13 -27.84 -2.73
N ILE A 418 16.86 -27.63 -3.81
CA ILE A 418 18.32 -27.67 -3.81
C ILE A 418 18.83 -26.31 -4.21
N THR A 419 19.57 -25.67 -3.30
CA THR A 419 20.09 -24.33 -3.51
C THR A 419 21.60 -24.38 -3.67
N PHE A 420 22.09 -23.83 -4.77
CA PHE A 420 23.51 -23.52 -4.92
C PHE A 420 23.75 -22.10 -4.44
N GLU A 421 24.73 -21.94 -3.55
CA GLU A 421 25.20 -20.65 -3.05
C GLU A 421 26.62 -20.40 -3.54
N PHE A 422 26.86 -19.22 -4.11
CA PHE A 422 28.14 -18.83 -4.67
C PHE A 422 28.71 -17.62 -3.92
N ASP A 423 29.97 -17.75 -3.50
CA ASP A 423 30.75 -16.65 -2.94
C ASP A 423 31.44 -15.88 -4.06
N ILE A 424 31.29 -14.56 -4.03
CA ILE A 424 31.73 -13.67 -5.11
C ILE A 424 32.58 -12.54 -4.51
N GLU A 425 33.81 -12.41 -5.00
CA GLU A 425 34.59 -11.18 -4.85
C GLU A 425 34.22 -10.25 -6.02
N ALA A 426 33.78 -9.04 -5.69
CA ALA A 426 33.36 -8.04 -6.66
C ALA A 426 33.98 -6.67 -6.33
N PRO A 427 34.10 -5.75 -7.30
CA PRO A 427 34.55 -4.39 -7.05
C PRO A 427 33.62 -3.64 -6.09
N ASP A 428 34.16 -2.59 -5.45
CA ASP A 428 33.38 -1.68 -4.61
C ASP A 428 32.16 -1.13 -5.38
N GLY A 429 31.01 -1.10 -4.70
CA GLY A 429 29.75 -0.62 -5.27
C GLY A 429 28.86 -1.69 -5.88
N VAL A 430 29.36 -2.91 -6.15
CA VAL A 430 28.50 -4.04 -6.53
C VAL A 430 27.72 -4.53 -5.31
N VAL A 431 26.40 -4.55 -5.42
CA VAL A 431 25.47 -4.94 -4.34
C VAL A 431 24.77 -6.26 -4.63
N GLY A 432 24.82 -6.76 -5.87
CA GLY A 432 24.18 -8.02 -6.26
C GLY A 432 24.66 -8.53 -7.61
N VAL A 433 24.53 -9.84 -7.81
CA VAL A 433 24.83 -10.55 -9.06
C VAL A 433 23.70 -11.52 -9.34
N GLY A 434 22.93 -11.23 -10.39
CA GLY A 434 21.81 -12.06 -10.83
C GLY A 434 22.30 -13.34 -11.51
N LEU A 435 21.84 -14.47 -11.02
CA LEU A 435 22.07 -15.79 -11.63
C LEU A 435 20.78 -16.30 -12.23
N SER A 436 20.89 -16.97 -13.37
CA SER A 436 19.83 -17.78 -13.96
C SER A 436 20.40 -19.11 -14.42
N SER A 437 19.52 -20.07 -14.69
CA SER A 437 19.88 -21.41 -15.14
C SER A 437 19.14 -21.74 -16.44
N ASN A 438 19.75 -22.59 -17.26
CA ASN A 438 19.07 -23.21 -18.41
C ASN A 438 18.11 -24.34 -18.00
N ALA A 439 18.19 -24.81 -16.74
CA ALA A 439 17.17 -25.64 -16.12
C ALA A 439 16.14 -24.75 -15.43
N ASP A 440 14.91 -25.25 -15.26
CA ASP A 440 13.86 -24.57 -14.50
C ASP A 440 14.43 -24.17 -13.12
N SER A 441 14.46 -22.86 -12.83
CA SER A 441 14.83 -22.30 -11.53
C SER A 441 13.60 -21.65 -10.92
N PHE A 442 13.42 -21.80 -9.60
CA PHE A 442 12.23 -21.28 -8.92
C PHE A 442 12.51 -19.97 -8.17
N SER A 443 13.75 -19.76 -7.71
CA SER A 443 14.15 -18.54 -7.04
C SER A 443 15.63 -18.25 -7.24
N THR A 444 15.95 -16.96 -7.26
CA THR A 444 17.29 -16.41 -7.36
C THR A 444 17.39 -15.26 -6.37
N GLU A 445 18.49 -15.20 -5.63
CA GLU A 445 18.74 -14.14 -4.65
C GLU A 445 20.19 -13.70 -4.74
N SER A 446 20.45 -12.43 -4.47
CA SER A 446 21.81 -11.95 -4.34
C SER A 446 21.88 -10.77 -3.37
N GLY A 447 23.00 -10.65 -2.68
CA GLY A 447 23.28 -9.59 -1.74
C GLY A 447 24.49 -9.90 -0.88
N TYR A 448 24.84 -8.98 -0.01
CA TYR A 448 25.98 -9.14 0.89
C TYR A 448 25.60 -10.01 2.09
N ASP A 449 26.33 -11.10 2.31
CA ASP A 449 26.17 -11.94 3.49
C ASP A 449 27.12 -11.45 4.58
N LYS A 450 26.56 -10.78 5.60
CA LYS A 450 27.34 -10.25 6.73
C LYS A 450 28.04 -11.33 7.54
N GLY A 451 27.45 -12.52 7.65
CA GLY A 451 28.04 -13.64 8.39
C GLY A 451 29.32 -14.15 7.72
N ASN A 452 29.37 -14.07 6.39
CA ASN A 452 30.53 -14.47 5.58
C ASN A 452 31.44 -13.30 5.18
N GLY A 453 30.97 -12.05 5.31
CA GLY A 453 31.70 -10.85 4.94
C GLY A 453 31.93 -10.71 3.43
N MET A 454 31.02 -11.25 2.60
CA MET A 454 31.19 -11.28 1.15
C MET A 454 29.87 -11.24 0.38
N LEU A 455 29.95 -10.90 -0.91
CA LEU A 455 28.80 -10.95 -1.80
C LEU A 455 28.45 -12.41 -2.11
N VAL A 456 27.16 -12.72 -2.03
CA VAL A 456 26.63 -14.06 -2.24
C VAL A 456 25.50 -14.03 -3.27
N SER A 457 25.45 -15.04 -4.14
CA SER A 457 24.29 -15.31 -4.99
C SER A 457 23.79 -16.73 -4.78
N ARG A 458 22.47 -16.89 -4.67
CA ARG A 458 21.78 -18.16 -4.47
C ARG A 458 20.88 -18.45 -5.66
N ILE A 459 20.87 -19.70 -6.09
CA ILE A 459 19.95 -20.19 -7.11
C ILE A 459 19.37 -21.53 -6.67
N THR A 460 18.04 -21.58 -6.61
CA THR A 460 17.30 -22.77 -6.19
C THR A 460 16.76 -23.52 -7.41
N LEU A 461 17.11 -24.80 -7.47
CA LEU A 461 16.73 -25.73 -8.51
C LEU A 461 15.76 -26.79 -7.97
N PRO A 462 14.81 -27.28 -8.78
CA PRO A 462 13.88 -28.33 -8.37
C PRO A 462 14.55 -29.67 -8.14
N VAL A 463 15.63 -29.94 -8.88
CA VAL A 463 16.37 -31.20 -8.86
C VAL A 463 17.84 -30.90 -9.06
N LEU A 464 18.69 -31.59 -8.30
CA LEU A 464 20.14 -31.54 -8.47
C LEU A 464 20.54 -32.01 -9.89
N PRO A 465 21.33 -31.22 -10.63
CA PRO A 465 21.75 -31.62 -11.97
C PRO A 465 22.70 -32.83 -11.91
N VAL A 466 22.44 -33.82 -12.77
CA VAL A 466 23.25 -35.06 -12.90
C VAL A 466 24.39 -34.94 -13.92
N GLN A 467 24.50 -33.78 -14.57
CA GLN A 467 25.53 -33.41 -15.54
C GLN A 467 26.02 -32.00 -15.19
N PRO A 468 27.21 -31.59 -15.69
CA PRO A 468 27.65 -30.20 -15.60
C PRO A 468 26.54 -29.26 -16.07
N ILE A 469 26.29 -28.24 -15.26
CA ILE A 469 25.30 -27.20 -15.52
C ILE A 469 26.03 -25.93 -15.96
N THR A 470 25.37 -25.12 -16.77
CA THR A 470 25.88 -23.79 -17.09
C THR A 470 24.89 -22.80 -16.53
N PHE A 471 25.31 -22.11 -15.47
CA PHE A 471 24.58 -20.95 -14.99
C PHE A 471 24.85 -19.78 -15.93
N GLN A 472 23.88 -18.89 -16.06
CA GLN A 472 24.04 -17.64 -16.76
C GLN A 472 24.05 -16.53 -15.71
N VAL A 473 25.13 -15.78 -15.64
CA VAL A 473 25.17 -14.55 -14.86
C VAL A 473 24.51 -13.48 -15.71
N SER A 474 23.24 -13.20 -15.45
CA SER A 474 22.40 -12.37 -16.32
C SER A 474 22.71 -10.88 -16.16
N GLU A 475 23.00 -10.47 -14.92
CA GLU A 475 23.11 -9.06 -14.56
C GLU A 475 23.98 -8.81 -13.32
N VAL A 476 24.48 -7.59 -13.20
CA VAL A 476 25.18 -7.06 -12.01
C VAL A 476 24.43 -5.84 -11.51
N LEU A 477 24.05 -5.86 -10.23
CA LEU A 477 23.45 -4.73 -9.52
C LEU A 477 24.56 -3.93 -8.85
N TYR A 478 24.64 -2.64 -9.13
CA TYR A 478 25.66 -1.75 -8.57
C TYR A 478 25.08 -0.41 -8.16
N LYS A 479 25.61 0.17 -7.09
CA LYS A 479 25.15 1.42 -6.50
C LYS A 479 26.05 2.57 -6.93
N VAL A 480 25.43 3.59 -7.52
CA VAL A 480 26.06 4.87 -7.85
C VAL A 480 25.60 5.90 -6.81
N ASN A 481 26.56 6.59 -6.18
CA ASN A 481 26.26 7.63 -5.21
C ASN A 481 26.27 9.00 -5.89
N GLY A 482 25.29 9.84 -5.53
CA GLY A 482 25.15 11.23 -5.97
C GLY A 482 25.97 12.21 -5.10
N PRO A 483 25.43 13.40 -4.78
CA PRO A 483 24.03 13.82 -4.93
C PRO A 483 23.71 14.40 -6.32
N TRP A 484 22.56 14.04 -6.88
CA TRP A 484 21.97 14.75 -8.01
C TRP A 484 21.02 15.82 -7.50
N GLU A 485 21.37 17.09 -7.72
CA GLU A 485 20.59 18.24 -7.25
C GLU A 485 19.96 19.01 -8.41
N ILE A 486 18.69 19.37 -8.27
CA ILE A 486 17.97 20.28 -9.17
C ILE A 486 17.38 21.41 -8.33
N THR A 487 17.63 22.66 -8.74
CA THR A 487 16.96 23.81 -8.12
C THR A 487 15.81 24.28 -9.00
N TRP A 488 14.64 24.45 -8.41
CA TRP A 488 13.42 24.91 -9.08
C TRP A 488 12.79 26.04 -8.26
N GLN A 489 12.36 27.08 -8.95
CA GLN A 489 11.67 28.20 -8.34
C GLN A 489 10.20 28.13 -8.77
N PRO A 490 9.26 27.86 -7.84
CA PRO A 490 7.84 27.89 -8.16
C PRO A 490 7.40 29.27 -8.61
N GLU A 491 6.42 29.32 -9.52
CA GLU A 491 5.80 30.59 -9.85
C GLU A 491 4.85 31.00 -8.72
N PRO A 492 4.77 32.29 -8.35
CA PRO A 492 3.80 32.73 -7.36
C PRO A 492 2.38 32.59 -7.93
N VAL A 493 1.65 31.56 -7.49
CA VAL A 493 0.26 31.34 -7.90
C VAL A 493 -0.66 31.89 -6.82
N ASN A 494 -1.57 32.79 -7.19
CA ASN A 494 -2.60 33.28 -6.27
C ASN A 494 -3.84 32.41 -6.45
N PHE A 495 -3.94 31.33 -5.68
CA PHE A 495 -5.18 30.56 -5.62
C PHE A 495 -6.26 31.44 -4.98
N LEU A 496 -7.25 31.88 -5.77
CA LEU A 496 -8.35 32.68 -5.27
C LEU A 496 -8.98 31.98 -4.04
N ALA A 497 -9.11 32.72 -2.94
CA ALA A 497 -9.52 32.23 -1.61
C ALA A 497 -10.95 31.63 -1.53
N ASP A 498 -11.66 31.55 -2.65
CA ASP A 498 -13.04 31.05 -2.75
C ASP A 498 -13.12 29.55 -3.12
N LEU A 499 -11.99 28.85 -3.23
CA LEU A 499 -11.99 27.40 -3.34
C LEU A 499 -12.32 26.77 -1.98
N THR A 500 -13.48 26.14 -1.89
CA THR A 500 -13.82 25.24 -0.78
C THR A 500 -12.71 24.20 -0.66
N VAL A 501 -11.87 24.34 0.37
CA VAL A 501 -10.86 23.35 0.76
C VAL A 501 -11.55 21.98 0.74
N THR A 502 -10.97 21.01 0.02
CA THR A 502 -11.40 19.61 0.10
C THR A 502 -11.61 19.30 1.58
N PRO A 503 -12.79 18.80 1.99
CA PRO A 503 -13.07 18.60 3.40
C PRO A 503 -11.91 17.80 4.00
N ALA A 504 -11.32 18.32 5.08
CA ALA A 504 -10.23 17.63 5.77
C ALA A 504 -10.64 16.17 6.00
N PRO A 505 -9.71 15.21 5.86
CA PRO A 505 -10.03 13.78 5.95
C PRO A 505 -10.94 13.51 7.15
N THR A 506 -11.97 12.71 6.92
CA THR A 506 -12.94 12.44 7.98
C THR A 506 -12.27 11.59 9.04
N ARG A 507 -12.05 12.18 10.21
CA ARG A 507 -11.43 11.53 11.36
C ARG A 507 -12.36 10.45 11.91
N MET A 508 -12.08 9.19 11.61
CA MET A 508 -12.88 8.05 12.07
C MET A 508 -12.30 7.48 13.38
N PRO A 509 -13.14 7.20 14.39
CA PRO A 509 -12.69 6.42 15.55
C PRO A 509 -12.28 5.02 15.07
N ALA A 510 -11.13 4.53 15.52
CA ALA A 510 -10.76 3.13 15.28
C ALA A 510 -11.80 2.19 15.90
N ALA A 511 -12.12 1.10 15.21
CA ALA A 511 -13.00 0.06 15.74
C ALA A 511 -12.40 -0.51 17.04
N THR A 512 -13.23 -0.72 18.06
CA THR A 512 -12.77 -1.42 19.26
C THR A 512 -12.64 -2.91 18.92
N PRO A 513 -11.47 -3.54 19.14
CA PRO A 513 -11.30 -4.96 18.82
C PRO A 513 -12.32 -5.79 19.59
N THR A 514 -13.00 -6.70 18.88
CA THR A 514 -13.91 -7.66 19.52
C THR A 514 -13.07 -8.78 20.10
N ILE A 515 -13.02 -8.86 21.43
CA ILE A 515 -12.30 -9.93 22.13
C ILE A 515 -13.06 -11.24 21.92
N ALA A 516 -12.34 -12.33 21.63
CA ALA A 516 -12.87 -13.68 21.66
C ALA A 516 -13.35 -13.99 23.08
N SER A 517 -14.66 -13.82 23.30
CA SER A 517 -15.30 -13.54 24.59
C SER A 517 -15.14 -14.61 25.69
N ASP A 518 -14.61 -15.80 25.40
CA ASP A 518 -14.67 -16.93 26.34
C ASP A 518 -13.31 -17.34 26.94
N ASN A 519 -12.20 -16.71 26.56
CA ASN A 519 -10.89 -17.03 27.14
C ASN A 519 -10.66 -16.29 28.48
N PRO A 520 -10.57 -16.99 29.64
CA PRO A 520 -10.43 -16.34 30.94
C PRO A 520 -9.10 -15.62 31.12
N LEU A 521 -8.03 -16.03 30.42
CA LEU A 521 -6.72 -15.38 30.50
C LEU A 521 -6.68 -14.05 29.72
N LEU A 522 -7.43 -13.93 28.62
CA LEU A 522 -7.59 -12.64 27.92
C LEU A 522 -8.39 -11.65 28.77
N SER A 523 -9.43 -12.13 29.47
CA SER A 523 -10.19 -11.30 30.41
C SER A 523 -9.35 -10.82 31.59
N ASP A 524 -8.50 -11.70 32.12
CA ASP A 524 -7.54 -11.39 33.18
C ASP A 524 -6.50 -10.35 32.71
N LEU A 525 -5.91 -10.55 31.53
CA LEU A 525 -4.99 -9.60 30.92
C LEU A 525 -5.66 -8.23 30.68
N GLN A 526 -6.88 -8.22 30.14
CA GLN A 526 -7.64 -6.98 29.94
C GLN A 526 -7.87 -6.23 31.27
N ALA A 527 -8.15 -6.95 32.35
CA ALA A 527 -8.33 -6.34 33.67
C ALA A 527 -7.03 -5.70 34.19
N LEU A 528 -5.87 -6.35 33.99
CA LEU A 528 -4.57 -5.77 34.32
C LEU A 528 -4.26 -4.52 33.48
N LEU A 529 -4.41 -4.61 32.15
CA LEU A 529 -4.11 -3.48 31.26
C LEU A 529 -5.01 -2.27 31.53
N LYS A 530 -6.27 -2.50 31.89
CA LYS A 530 -7.18 -1.44 32.32
C LYS A 530 -6.70 -0.74 33.61
N HIS A 531 -5.97 -1.44 34.47
CA HIS A 531 -5.35 -0.82 35.64
C HIS A 531 -4.23 0.13 35.22
N ALA A 532 -3.37 -0.28 34.30
CA ALA A 532 -2.33 0.59 33.73
C ALA A 532 -2.92 1.80 33.02
N GLU A 533 -3.99 1.61 32.24
CA GLU A 533 -4.71 2.70 31.57
C GLU A 533 -5.21 3.79 32.53
N ALA A 534 -5.52 3.42 33.79
CA ALA A 534 -5.94 4.38 34.81
C ALA A 534 -4.82 5.35 35.18
N ASP A 535 -3.58 4.87 35.20
CA ASP A 535 -2.37 5.61 35.57
C ASP A 535 -1.63 6.22 34.37
N ASN A 536 -1.98 5.80 33.15
CA ASN A 536 -1.38 6.32 31.92
C ASN A 536 -1.60 7.84 31.79
N PRO A 537 -0.64 8.58 31.21
CA PRO A 537 -0.80 9.98 30.86
C PRO A 537 -2.10 10.25 30.06
N ARG A 538 -2.86 11.26 30.49
CA ARG A 538 -4.15 11.64 29.88
C ARG A 538 -4.24 13.13 29.60
N GLY A 539 -5.21 13.48 28.75
CA GLY A 539 -5.51 14.86 28.36
C GLY A 539 -4.49 15.43 27.38
N PRO A 540 -4.68 16.69 26.96
CA PRO A 540 -3.87 17.30 25.91
C PRO A 540 -2.42 17.46 26.34
N GLY A 541 -1.50 17.44 25.37
CA GLY A 541 -0.07 17.65 25.57
C GLY A 541 0.78 16.49 25.07
N TRP A 542 2.09 16.55 25.35
CA TRP A 542 3.04 15.53 24.90
C TRP A 542 3.19 14.40 25.91
N VAL A 543 3.31 13.18 25.41
CA VAL A 543 3.64 11.99 26.17
C VAL A 543 4.89 11.36 25.58
N HIS A 544 5.85 11.05 26.43
CA HIS A 544 7.12 10.46 26.05
C HIS A 544 7.20 9.03 26.58
N GLN A 545 7.54 8.10 25.69
CA GLN A 545 7.76 6.70 26.00
C GLN A 545 9.15 6.29 25.51
N VAL A 546 9.89 5.62 26.38
CA VAL A 546 11.21 5.05 26.03
C VAL A 546 11.10 3.54 26.00
N MET A 547 11.60 2.96 24.91
CA MET A 547 11.73 1.52 24.73
C MET A 547 13.15 1.15 24.35
N GLU A 548 13.55 -0.07 24.71
CA GLU A 548 14.77 -0.70 24.21
C GLU A 548 14.38 -1.92 23.38
N ILE A 549 14.93 -2.02 22.16
CA ILE A 549 14.64 -3.08 21.22
C ILE A 549 15.92 -3.88 20.97
N ASP A 550 15.83 -5.17 21.24
CA ASP A 550 16.87 -6.16 20.96
C ASP A 550 16.38 -7.08 19.83
N LEU A 551 17.06 -7.06 18.70
CA LEU A 551 16.84 -7.94 17.56
C LEU A 551 17.99 -8.96 17.47
N PRO A 552 17.73 -10.21 17.05
CA PRO A 552 18.80 -11.16 16.75
C PRO A 552 19.52 -10.76 15.46
N GLU A 553 20.73 -11.26 15.26
CA GLU A 553 21.35 -11.26 13.93
C GLU A 553 20.44 -12.00 12.94
N SER A 554 20.16 -11.37 11.81
CA SER A 554 19.46 -12.04 10.71
C SER A 554 20.36 -13.11 10.13
N THR A 555 20.08 -14.37 10.44
CA THR A 555 20.74 -15.51 9.79
C THR A 555 20.10 -15.74 8.42
N ASN A 556 20.91 -15.98 7.39
CA ASN A 556 20.47 -16.32 6.02
C ASN A 556 19.72 -15.23 5.24
N VAL A 557 19.61 -13.99 5.72
CA VAL A 557 19.09 -12.86 4.92
C VAL A 557 20.27 -12.13 4.28
N LEU A 558 20.22 -11.96 2.96
CA LEU A 558 21.23 -11.19 2.24
C LEU A 558 20.91 -9.70 2.32
N ASP A 559 21.92 -8.88 2.57
CA ASP A 559 21.79 -7.43 2.51
C ASP A 559 21.83 -6.98 1.06
N THR A 560 20.70 -6.53 0.53
CA THR A 560 20.58 -6.07 -0.87
C THR A 560 21.17 -4.67 -1.07
N GLY A 561 21.58 -3.97 0.00
CA GLY A 561 22.11 -2.60 -0.04
C GLY A 561 21.04 -1.51 -0.14
N ASP A 562 19.76 -1.88 -0.13
CA ASP A 562 18.62 -0.99 -0.34
C ASP A 562 18.25 -0.19 0.91
N LEU A 563 18.56 -0.74 2.09
CA LEU A 563 18.25 -0.15 3.38
C LEU A 563 19.54 0.07 4.18
N PRO A 564 19.63 1.16 4.96
CA PRO A 564 20.75 1.36 5.85
C PRO A 564 20.78 0.25 6.91
N GLU A 565 21.98 -0.17 7.28
CA GLU A 565 22.19 -1.15 8.34
C GLU A 565 21.53 -0.67 9.65
N GLN A 566 20.60 -1.47 10.16
CA GLN A 566 19.95 -1.22 11.44
C GLN A 566 20.73 -1.93 12.55
N PRO A 567 21.14 -1.22 13.61
CA PRO A 567 21.74 -1.85 14.78
C PRO A 567 20.78 -2.85 15.42
N LEU A 568 21.33 -3.96 15.93
CA LEU A 568 20.56 -5.01 16.61
C LEU A 568 20.00 -4.56 17.96
N HIS A 569 20.68 -3.60 18.59
CA HIS A 569 20.28 -3.02 19.86
C HIS A 569 20.00 -1.54 19.64
N THR A 570 18.75 -1.13 19.87
CA THR A 570 18.34 0.26 19.68
C THR A 570 17.51 0.76 20.85
N ARG A 571 17.62 2.05 21.13
CA ARG A 571 16.73 2.78 22.02
C ARG A 571 15.74 3.55 21.15
N VAL A 572 14.46 3.41 21.44
CA VAL A 572 13.38 4.12 20.74
C VAL A 572 12.71 5.10 21.70
N GLU A 573 12.68 6.37 21.31
CA GLU A 573 11.98 7.44 22.02
C GLU A 573 10.73 7.80 21.22
N ALA A 574 9.57 7.40 21.72
CA ALA A 574 8.27 7.67 21.11
C ALA A 574 7.61 8.88 21.79
N TRP A 575 7.23 9.87 20.98
CA TRP A 575 6.59 11.10 21.42
C TRP A 575 5.19 11.20 20.82
N TYR A 576 4.17 11.28 21.67
CA TYR A 576 2.77 11.37 21.26
C TYR A 576 2.19 12.72 21.65
N HIS A 577 1.74 13.49 20.67
CA HIS A 577 0.95 14.70 20.92
C HIS A 577 -0.52 14.35 21.01
N LEU A 578 -1.12 14.55 22.18
CA LEU A 578 -2.51 14.23 22.45
C LEU A 578 -3.40 15.48 22.37
N ASP A 579 -4.60 15.32 21.82
CA ASP A 579 -5.62 16.36 21.85
C ASP A 579 -6.43 16.40 23.16
N GLU A 580 -7.41 17.30 23.22
CA GLU A 580 -8.29 17.46 24.40
C GLU A 580 -9.03 16.18 24.81
N LYS A 581 -9.29 15.28 23.85
CA LYS A 581 -9.97 14.01 24.06
C LYS A 581 -9.00 12.84 24.28
N GLY A 582 -7.69 13.10 24.23
CA GLY A 582 -6.63 12.10 24.39
C GLY A 582 -6.34 11.28 23.12
N TYR A 583 -6.77 11.73 21.95
CA TYR A 583 -6.40 11.10 20.68
C TYR A 583 -5.04 11.57 20.21
N VAL A 584 -4.28 10.68 19.58
CA VAL A 584 -2.98 11.01 18.99
C VAL A 584 -3.20 11.93 17.78
N ARG A 585 -2.42 13.01 17.74
CA ARG A 585 -2.38 14.00 16.65
C ARG A 585 -1.06 13.99 15.91
N THR A 586 0.02 13.69 16.62
CA THR A 586 1.36 13.61 16.08
C THR A 586 2.11 12.54 16.84
N THR A 587 2.88 11.73 16.13
CA THR A 587 3.80 10.76 16.68
C THR A 587 5.19 11.05 16.13
N VAL A 588 6.20 10.99 16.99
CA VAL A 588 7.61 11.04 16.59
C VAL A 588 8.30 9.84 17.21
N TYR A 589 8.83 8.92 16.41
CA TYR A 589 9.67 7.83 16.87
C TYR A 589 11.12 8.13 16.53
N ILE A 590 11.97 8.35 17.53
CA ILE A 590 13.40 8.56 17.34
C ILE A 590 14.12 7.27 17.70
N ARG A 591 14.88 6.72 16.76
CA ARG A 591 15.74 5.55 16.99
C ARG A 591 17.16 6.02 17.24
N LYS A 592 17.76 5.50 18.30
CA LYS A 592 19.12 5.80 18.72
C LYS A 592 19.88 4.52 18.99
N THR A 593 21.20 4.59 18.84
CA THR A 593 22.08 3.56 19.39
C THR A 593 21.99 3.52 20.92
N PRO A 594 22.48 2.47 21.59
CA PRO A 594 22.47 2.40 23.05
C PRO A 594 23.26 3.53 23.74
N ASP A 595 24.27 4.09 23.08
CA ASP A 595 25.03 5.26 23.53
C ASP A 595 24.37 6.62 23.20
N GLY A 596 23.18 6.60 22.58
CA GLY A 596 22.35 7.79 22.34
C GLY A 596 22.62 8.51 21.01
N LYS A 597 23.37 7.91 20.08
CA LYS A 597 23.57 8.49 18.75
C LYS A 597 22.30 8.33 17.92
N PHE A 598 21.85 9.42 17.29
CA PHE A 598 20.72 9.41 16.35
C PHE A 598 20.97 8.42 15.19
N LEU A 599 19.95 7.62 14.88
CA LEU A 599 19.94 6.71 13.73
C LEU A 599 18.91 7.17 12.71
N SER A 600 17.65 7.28 13.15
CA SER A 600 16.53 7.71 12.32
C SER A 600 15.41 8.31 13.16
N ALA A 601 14.50 9.03 12.50
CA ALA A 601 13.25 9.47 13.08
C ALA A 601 12.09 9.30 12.10
N ASP A 602 10.97 8.76 12.60
CA ASP A 602 9.70 8.65 11.88
C ASP A 602 8.70 9.63 12.49
N ILE A 603 8.13 10.51 11.68
CA ILE A 603 7.19 11.56 12.11
C ILE A 603 5.87 11.37 11.37
N ASP A 604 4.78 11.33 12.13
CA ASP A 604 3.45 11.00 11.60
C ASP A 604 2.38 11.87 12.25
N ASN A 605 1.47 12.49 11.49
CA ASN A 605 0.32 13.23 12.04
C ASN A 605 -1.05 12.66 11.63
N GLY A 606 -1.06 11.44 11.12
CA GLY A 606 -2.20 10.71 10.59
C GLY A 606 -2.54 11.01 9.13
N ILE A 607 -2.03 12.13 8.58
CA ILE A 607 -2.12 12.45 7.14
C ILE A 607 -0.72 12.37 6.54
N TYR A 608 0.24 13.01 7.21
CA TYR A 608 1.58 13.19 6.70
C TYR A 608 2.51 12.29 7.48
N HIS A 609 3.30 11.50 6.76
CA HIS A 609 4.37 10.69 7.30
C HIS A 609 5.71 11.09 6.67
N PHE A 610 6.77 11.13 7.47
CA PHE A 610 8.11 11.43 6.98
C PHE A 610 9.19 10.72 7.82
N SER A 611 10.17 10.10 7.14
CA SER A 611 11.32 9.44 7.76
C SER A 611 12.63 10.18 7.46
N ILE A 612 13.46 10.37 8.48
CA ILE A 612 14.80 10.97 8.43
C ILE A 612 15.82 9.91 8.87
N PRO A 613 16.99 9.77 8.21
CA PRO A 613 17.51 10.61 7.11
C PRO A 613 17.06 10.16 5.72
N GLU A 614 16.26 9.10 5.60
CA GLU A 614 15.91 8.50 4.31
C GLU A 614 15.13 9.44 3.39
N GLY A 615 14.47 10.47 3.95
CA GLY A 615 13.70 11.45 3.19
C GLY A 615 12.44 10.87 2.57
N ARG A 616 11.92 9.77 3.12
CA ARG A 616 10.70 9.11 2.65
C ARG A 616 9.49 9.83 3.21
N GLY A 617 8.69 10.40 2.33
CA GLY A 617 7.40 10.99 2.68
C GLY A 617 6.22 10.16 2.17
N SER A 618 5.08 10.29 2.82
CA SER A 618 3.79 9.90 2.25
C SER A 618 2.66 10.80 2.75
N ILE A 619 1.59 10.87 1.96
CA ILE A 619 0.36 11.58 2.28
C ILE A 619 -0.77 10.55 2.26
N GLY A 620 -1.34 10.24 3.43
CA GLY A 620 -2.48 9.36 3.60
C GLY A 620 -3.81 10.08 3.37
N GLU A 621 -4.80 9.33 2.87
CA GLU A 621 -6.13 9.85 2.55
C GLU A 621 -7.11 9.82 3.73
N ASP A 622 -6.90 8.91 4.68
CA ASP A 622 -7.78 8.67 5.82
C ASP A 622 -7.05 8.87 7.16
N ILE A 623 -7.72 9.54 8.11
CA ILE A 623 -7.18 9.73 9.46
C ILE A 623 -7.98 8.88 10.45
N TYR A 624 -7.36 7.83 10.96
CA TYR A 624 -7.89 7.12 12.12
C TYR A 624 -7.46 7.82 13.40
N LEU A 625 -8.43 8.22 14.22
CA LEU A 625 -8.16 8.70 15.57
C LEU A 625 -8.10 7.53 16.53
N ALA A 626 -6.88 7.12 16.83
CA ALA A 626 -6.60 6.18 17.90
C ALA A 626 -6.18 6.94 19.16
N LYS A 627 -6.57 6.38 20.32
CA LYS A 627 -5.86 6.68 21.56
C LYS A 627 -4.50 6.01 21.49
N PRO A 628 -3.46 6.57 22.13
CA PRO A 628 -2.15 5.92 22.17
C PRO A 628 -2.26 4.57 22.86
N SER A 629 -1.63 3.55 22.29
CA SER A 629 -1.39 2.27 22.94
C SER A 629 0.08 2.24 23.38
N TYR A 630 0.29 2.33 24.69
CA TYR A 630 1.63 2.31 25.29
C TYR A 630 2.15 0.89 25.53
N ASP A 631 1.35 -0.11 25.17
CA ASP A 631 1.61 -1.54 25.37
C ASP A 631 1.71 -2.30 24.04
N LEU A 632 1.93 -1.58 22.92
CA LEU A 632 2.03 -2.15 21.57
C LEU A 632 0.82 -3.02 21.18
N ASN A 633 -0.37 -2.57 21.55
CA ASN A 633 -1.66 -3.22 21.34
C ASN A 633 -1.71 -4.67 21.88
N LEU A 634 -1.02 -4.94 22.99
CA LEU A 634 -0.83 -6.28 23.55
C LEU A 634 -2.10 -7.13 23.60
N LEU A 635 -3.21 -6.57 24.08
CA LEU A 635 -4.47 -7.31 24.17
C LEU A 635 -4.99 -7.76 22.79
N SER A 636 -4.90 -6.89 21.78
CA SER A 636 -5.31 -7.19 20.41
C SER A 636 -4.43 -8.28 19.81
N THR A 637 -3.10 -8.18 20.01
CA THR A 637 -2.13 -9.18 19.56
C THR A 637 -2.42 -10.55 20.16
N MET A 638 -2.56 -10.63 21.50
CA MET A 638 -2.87 -11.88 22.19
C MET A 638 -4.23 -12.47 21.77
N ASN A 639 -5.22 -11.62 21.52
CA ASN A 639 -6.53 -12.04 21.03
C ASN A 639 -6.45 -12.65 19.62
N SER A 640 -5.66 -12.07 18.70
CA SER A 640 -5.46 -12.60 17.35
C SER A 640 -4.92 -14.02 17.39
N TYR A 641 -3.87 -14.26 18.20
CA TYR A 641 -3.30 -15.60 18.36
C TYR A 641 -4.33 -16.62 18.82
N VAL A 642 -5.19 -16.25 19.78
CA VAL A 642 -6.26 -17.15 20.27
C VAL A 642 -7.33 -17.38 19.20
N MET A 643 -7.72 -16.34 18.44
CA MET A 643 -8.68 -16.46 17.33
C MET A 643 -8.17 -17.37 16.20
N GLU A 644 -6.85 -17.38 15.98
CA GLU A 644 -6.17 -18.25 15.01
C GLU A 644 -5.91 -19.67 15.56
N GLY A 645 -6.55 -20.06 16.68
CA GLY A 645 -6.42 -21.40 17.26
C GLY A 645 -5.22 -21.59 18.18
N GLY A 646 -4.51 -20.51 18.52
CA GLY A 646 -3.41 -20.51 19.48
C GLY A 646 -3.85 -20.72 20.92
N MET A 647 -2.90 -21.12 21.76
CA MET A 647 -3.09 -21.33 23.19
C MET A 647 -2.46 -20.20 24.01
N LEU A 648 -3.18 -19.74 25.03
CA LEU A 648 -2.67 -18.74 25.98
C LEU A 648 -2.27 -19.42 27.30
N ARG A 649 -1.11 -19.06 27.84
CA ARG A 649 -0.62 -19.51 29.16
C ARG A 649 -0.26 -18.31 30.02
N LYS A 650 -0.29 -18.52 31.34
CA LYS A 650 0.12 -17.54 32.33
C LYS A 650 1.07 -18.16 33.33
N GLU A 651 2.21 -17.51 33.56
CA GLU A 651 3.25 -17.94 34.50
C GLU A 651 3.77 -16.75 35.31
N SER A 652 4.49 -17.00 36.40
CA SER A 652 5.18 -15.95 37.15
C SER A 652 6.63 -15.86 36.66
N SER A 653 7.10 -14.64 36.39
CA SER A 653 8.45 -14.37 35.90
C SER A 653 9.06 -13.15 36.61
N VAL A 654 10.30 -12.82 36.26
CA VAL A 654 11.02 -11.64 36.74
C VAL A 654 11.75 -10.99 35.57
N VAL A 655 11.57 -9.68 35.40
CA VAL A 655 12.32 -8.84 34.45
C VAL A 655 12.95 -7.69 35.24
N ASP A 656 14.26 -7.52 35.10
CA ASP A 656 15.05 -6.48 35.80
C ASP A 656 14.83 -6.45 37.33
N GLY A 657 14.63 -7.63 37.93
CA GLY A 657 14.37 -7.77 39.37
C GLY A 657 12.93 -7.47 39.80
N ILE A 658 12.06 -7.08 38.87
CA ILE A 658 10.63 -6.84 39.08
C ILE A 658 9.85 -8.12 38.78
N SER A 659 9.07 -8.60 39.75
CA SER A 659 8.20 -9.77 39.53
C SER A 659 7.02 -9.39 38.62
N CYS A 660 6.71 -10.24 37.64
CA CYS A 660 5.62 -10.03 36.70
C CYS A 660 4.80 -11.30 36.43
N GLN A 661 3.62 -11.11 35.85
CA GLN A 661 2.84 -12.17 35.22
C GLN A 661 3.22 -12.24 33.75
N LEU A 662 3.77 -13.39 33.33
CA LEU A 662 4.11 -13.69 31.95
C LEU A 662 2.88 -14.28 31.26
N TYR A 663 2.31 -13.56 30.30
CA TYR A 663 1.32 -14.08 29.37
C TYR A 663 2.03 -14.55 28.11
N GLN A 664 1.75 -15.78 27.66
CA GLN A 664 2.38 -16.38 26.50
C GLN A 664 1.32 -16.96 25.57
N ALA A 665 1.17 -16.38 24.38
CA ALA A 665 0.39 -16.94 23.30
C ALA A 665 1.28 -17.79 22.39
N THR A 666 0.84 -19.00 22.09
CA THR A 666 1.54 -19.92 21.19
C THR A 666 0.59 -20.31 20.07
N HIS A 667 0.95 -19.94 18.84
CA HIS A 667 0.25 -20.39 17.64
C HIS A 667 1.05 -21.54 17.01
N PRO A 668 0.56 -22.79 17.10
CA PRO A 668 1.24 -23.95 16.53
C PRO A 668 0.98 -24.07 15.03
N TYR A 669 1.98 -24.54 14.30
CA TYR A 669 1.89 -24.95 12.90
C TYR A 669 1.92 -26.46 12.81
N ASP A 670 0.85 -27.05 12.26
CA ASP A 670 0.77 -28.47 11.95
C ASP A 670 0.27 -28.67 10.51
N PRO A 671 1.15 -29.06 9.55
CA PRO A 671 2.57 -29.35 9.77
C PRO A 671 3.40 -28.07 10.05
N PRO A 672 4.60 -28.20 10.64
CA PRO A 672 5.55 -27.09 10.77
C PRO A 672 5.78 -26.36 9.45
N GLN A 673 5.89 -25.02 9.50
CA GLN A 673 6.03 -24.16 8.32
C GLN A 673 7.46 -23.64 8.17
N LEU A 674 8.00 -23.62 6.95
CA LEU A 674 9.25 -22.95 6.65
C LEU A 674 8.95 -21.47 6.34
N PHE A 675 9.49 -20.57 7.15
CA PHE A 675 9.44 -19.14 6.88
C PHE A 675 10.67 -18.67 6.14
N TYR A 676 10.52 -17.63 5.33
CA TYR A 676 11.62 -17.01 4.61
C TYR A 676 12.73 -16.54 5.57
N GLY A 677 13.98 -16.83 5.25
CA GLY A 677 15.14 -16.51 6.08
C GLY A 677 15.39 -17.47 7.26
N GLU A 678 14.49 -18.42 7.53
CA GLU A 678 14.66 -19.36 8.64
C GLU A 678 15.50 -20.59 8.25
N ALA A 679 16.35 -21.04 9.17
CA ALA A 679 17.21 -22.21 8.96
C ALA A 679 16.48 -23.57 9.15
N ALA A 680 15.32 -23.56 9.80
CA ALA A 680 14.56 -24.75 10.18
C ALA A 680 13.04 -24.48 10.12
N SER A 681 12.23 -25.54 10.04
CA SER A 681 10.78 -25.44 9.97
C SER A 681 10.28 -25.03 11.35
N VAL A 682 9.47 -23.98 11.37
CA VAL A 682 8.89 -23.40 12.57
C VAL A 682 7.64 -24.20 12.92
N ARG A 683 7.66 -24.86 14.08
CA ARG A 683 6.52 -25.61 14.61
C ARG A 683 5.55 -24.72 15.37
N ALA A 684 6.00 -23.57 15.86
CA ALA A 684 5.15 -22.61 16.53
C ALA A 684 5.77 -21.21 16.54
N VAL A 685 4.93 -20.19 16.48
CA VAL A 685 5.29 -18.82 16.85
C VAL A 685 4.73 -18.51 18.23
N ILE A 686 5.55 -17.84 19.05
CA ILE A 686 5.26 -17.54 20.43
C ILE A 686 5.38 -16.03 20.62
N TYR A 687 4.33 -15.41 21.14
CA TYR A 687 4.34 -14.03 21.57
C TYR A 687 4.14 -13.99 23.08
N SER A 688 5.04 -13.35 23.81
CA SER A 688 4.99 -13.28 25.26
C SER A 688 5.09 -11.86 25.77
N ALA A 689 4.46 -11.60 26.92
CA ALA A 689 4.43 -10.30 27.57
C ALA A 689 4.51 -10.45 29.09
N CYS A 690 5.45 -9.73 29.70
CA CYS A 690 5.63 -9.66 31.14
C CYS A 690 4.92 -8.40 31.66
N VAL A 691 3.85 -8.61 32.43
CA VAL A 691 2.97 -7.55 32.94
C VAL A 691 3.07 -7.47 34.47
N ASP A 692 3.34 -6.29 35.01
CA ASP A 692 3.39 -6.06 36.46
C ASP A 692 1.99 -6.33 37.07
N PRO A 693 1.84 -7.31 37.98
CA PRO A 693 0.54 -7.64 38.57
C PRO A 693 -0.03 -6.54 39.46
N VAL A 694 0.80 -5.58 39.89
CA VAL A 694 0.39 -4.53 40.83
C VAL A 694 -0.27 -3.38 40.11
N ASN A 695 0.32 -2.89 39.02
CA ASN A 695 -0.14 -1.69 38.30
C ASN A 695 -0.57 -1.99 36.84
N GLY A 696 -0.40 -3.23 36.37
CA GLY A 696 -0.77 -3.65 35.03
C GLY A 696 0.16 -3.19 33.91
N LYS A 697 1.29 -2.52 34.22
CA LYS A 697 2.21 -2.02 33.20
C LYS A 697 2.92 -3.18 32.51
N VAL A 698 3.03 -3.10 31.19
CA VAL A 698 3.85 -4.02 30.41
C VAL A 698 5.31 -3.63 30.59
N LEU A 699 6.13 -4.57 31.05
CA LEU A 699 7.56 -4.38 31.29
C LEU A 699 8.39 -4.82 30.07
N GLN A 700 7.98 -5.92 29.44
CA GLN A 700 8.67 -6.49 28.28
C GLN A 700 7.69 -7.26 27.41
N VAL A 701 7.85 -7.18 26.09
CA VAL A 701 7.27 -8.11 25.12
C VAL A 701 8.36 -8.82 24.34
N GLN A 702 8.09 -10.04 23.89
CA GLN A 702 9.04 -10.84 23.16
C GLN A 702 8.33 -11.70 22.10
N SER A 703 8.92 -11.78 20.91
CA SER A 703 8.52 -12.73 19.87
C SER A 703 9.58 -13.82 19.76
N GLN A 704 9.13 -15.08 19.68
CA GLN A 704 9.99 -16.24 19.53
C GLN A 704 9.42 -17.19 18.47
N MET A 705 10.30 -17.89 17.78
CA MET A 705 9.97 -19.03 16.95
C MET A 705 10.50 -20.29 17.62
N GLU A 706 9.70 -21.35 17.59
CA GLU A 706 10.09 -22.67 18.02
C GLU A 706 10.18 -23.57 16.79
N TYR A 707 11.29 -24.30 16.66
CA TYR A 707 11.56 -25.12 15.48
C TYR A 707 11.24 -26.60 15.73
N GLU A 708 11.12 -27.36 14.64
CA GLU A 708 10.83 -28.80 14.69
C GLU A 708 11.87 -29.59 15.51
N ASP A 709 13.14 -29.18 15.47
CA ASP A 709 14.23 -29.79 16.24
C ASP A 709 14.20 -29.49 17.76
N GLY A 710 13.23 -28.69 18.20
CA GLY A 710 13.03 -28.29 19.59
C GLY A 710 13.88 -27.10 20.04
N THR A 711 14.68 -26.51 19.15
CA THR A 711 15.34 -25.23 19.42
C THR A 711 14.34 -24.08 19.35
N SER A 712 14.71 -22.93 19.90
CA SER A 712 13.92 -21.70 19.79
C SER A 712 14.84 -20.52 19.50
N LEU A 713 14.32 -19.56 18.73
CA LEU A 713 15.00 -18.31 18.42
C LEU A 713 14.11 -17.14 18.81
N THR A 714 14.67 -16.21 19.57
CA THR A 714 14.01 -14.93 19.85
C THR A 714 14.14 -14.03 18.63
N LYS A 715 13.01 -13.58 18.08
CA LYS A 715 12.94 -12.69 16.91
C LYS A 715 12.98 -11.22 17.27
N GLY A 716 12.59 -10.89 18.49
CA GLY A 716 12.72 -9.54 19.01
C GLY A 716 12.30 -9.48 20.47
N THR A 717 12.94 -8.60 21.22
CA THR A 717 12.54 -8.23 22.58
C THR A 717 12.35 -6.72 22.62
N THR A 718 11.24 -6.26 23.17
CA THR A 718 11.02 -4.83 23.45
C THR A 718 10.83 -4.67 24.95
N ARG A 719 11.71 -3.90 25.59
CA ARG A 719 11.59 -3.51 26.99
C ARG A 719 11.00 -2.10 27.08
N PHE A 720 10.05 -1.91 27.98
CA PHE A 720 9.45 -0.61 28.25
C PHE A 720 10.15 0.03 29.45
N VAL A 721 10.88 1.12 29.19
CA VAL A 721 11.75 1.76 30.19
C VAL A 721 11.00 2.82 30.98
N SER A 722 10.32 3.73 30.28
CA SER A 722 9.59 4.83 30.92
C SER A 722 8.40 5.30 30.10
N LEU A 723 7.41 5.86 30.79
CA LEU A 723 6.24 6.52 30.20
C LEU A 723 5.90 7.74 31.07
N GLU A 724 5.95 8.94 30.50
CA GLU A 724 5.73 10.18 31.22
C GLU A 724 5.01 11.23 30.38
N LYS A 725 4.24 12.10 31.05
CA LYS A 725 3.70 13.30 30.42
C LYS A 725 4.74 14.41 30.50
N VAL A 726 4.88 15.16 29.41
CA VAL A 726 5.89 16.22 29.30
C VAL A 726 5.22 17.52 28.88
N ASP A 727 5.56 18.60 29.58
CA ASP A 727 5.02 19.93 29.30
C ASP A 727 5.79 20.65 28.18
N VAL A 728 7.05 20.27 27.95
CA VAL A 728 7.95 20.90 26.98
C VAL A 728 8.72 19.82 26.23
N LEU A 729 8.70 19.89 24.89
CA LEU A 729 9.51 19.02 24.05
C LEU A 729 11.00 19.37 24.17
N PRO A 730 11.89 18.37 24.24
CA PRO A 730 13.33 18.57 24.08
C PRO A 730 13.66 19.29 22.77
N ASP A 731 14.75 20.04 22.76
CA ASP A 731 15.17 20.82 21.59
C ASP A 731 15.41 19.92 20.35
N GLU A 732 15.93 18.71 20.54
CA GLU A 732 16.11 17.72 19.46
C GLU A 732 14.78 17.39 18.75
N VAL A 733 13.74 17.05 19.52
CA VAL A 733 12.41 16.70 18.97
C VAL A 733 11.79 17.93 18.28
N ARG A 734 11.94 19.11 18.89
CA ARG A 734 11.43 20.35 18.32
C ARG A 734 12.12 20.67 16.99
N GLN A 735 13.44 20.53 16.91
CA GLN A 735 14.21 20.74 15.69
C GLN A 735 13.79 19.78 14.58
N LEU A 736 13.56 18.50 14.90
CA LEU A 736 13.05 17.53 13.92
C LEU A 736 11.68 17.94 13.36
N LEU A 737 10.77 18.43 14.20
CA LEU A 737 9.47 18.94 13.77
C LEU A 737 9.59 20.24 12.94
N GLU A 738 10.51 21.13 13.31
CA GLU A 738 10.78 22.39 12.59
C GLU A 738 11.48 22.16 11.24
N GLN A 739 12.17 21.04 11.08
CA GLN A 739 12.81 20.62 9.83
C GLN A 739 11.82 20.16 8.76
N ILE A 740 10.53 20.00 9.06
CA ILE A 740 9.55 19.47 8.11
C ILE A 740 8.40 20.47 7.94
N VAL A 741 8.09 20.80 6.70
CA VAL A 741 6.93 21.60 6.33
C VAL A 741 5.70 20.69 6.31
N MET A 742 5.04 20.58 7.46
CA MET A 742 3.71 19.95 7.61
C MET A 742 2.60 21.02 7.58
N PRO A 743 1.54 20.85 6.78
CA PRO A 743 0.40 21.77 6.71
C PRO A 743 -0.43 21.93 7.98
#